data_AF-A0AAV1Z5U4-F1
#
_entry.id   AF-A0AAV1Z5U4-F1
#
_cell.length_a   1.000
_cell.length_b   1.000
_cell.length_c   1.000
_cell.angle_alpha   90.00
_cell.angle_beta   90.00
_cell.angle_gamma   90.00
#
_symmetry.space_group_name_H-M   'P 1'
#
loop_
_entity.id
_entity.type
_entity.pdbx_description
1 polymer ?
#
loop_
_entity_poly.entity_id
_entity_poly.type
_entity_poly.pdbx_seq_one_letter_code
_entity_poly.pdbx_strand_id
1 'polypeptide(L)'
;MKEPDFAPTDIGLIPTDIEYQIEHPCKGSFQHCDGIHFVGVDNGKNWLDLCINKIQENLAVVWIHLKLSNGDEFILPGGPDLRTPYIDSEGLFYARGLQIRCLSPLRKWRISFNGLLLHCNSKNSEKNNTNIVHVKFSFIWLSMARGREANIDFNCKDLAKAFANASHDIGFKDMECFYTMQNRYEQWGQLMGTIHVKGREEEELYLWCCRTRIADRPLWDEDVSIASLYIYFKDGFPLRVDSISVKNFISNYIYAHSTSPTGGLEDVTECNFDFNDLQRNKKSNFSFKCWKKNCTGTIEFNKNENYVNLGLCLEWTMVLKSFKILLDNGDEGFGVLHLGMRSKSDVKSTFDPPPILLIDKKKSCASKNVVLLNEDECKNSAVAGGKGCSLALLSELSEKERLFYVPKGFVVTTTAFESHIKCNKTVNYAIQRLAEVSGCIEEFQSSKMSDSLKTEIRDVLLYLYESVEHVRFSVRSSACGEDSEDLSAAGQMLTVLGVRGINNITDAVIKCWSSKFGYEAVQYARQNGQSIKSSMAVVIQEMVPSEVSGVLFTVDPVTGDPSNLCITANYGLGETVVSSLAEPDTFILQRMLDNTVAIKEKTVGAKKTEIHMHVDEGTMQKTLSQESLGSCLTDERAVIIGSTGILVEDCFCAPRDIEWALHKNKLYLLQARPITTLHNETDFELIHDQDTPQKTDFEYWTRANTGNLLIVRCSWVQLHL
;
A
#
# COMPACT_ATOMS: atom_id res chain seq x y z
N MET A 1 40.17 31.33 5.12
CA MET A 1 39.64 30.44 4.06
C MET A 1 38.13 30.42 4.28
N LYS A 2 37.33 30.81 3.28
CA LYS A 2 35.88 30.58 3.35
C LYS A 2 35.68 29.08 3.19
N GLU A 3 35.04 28.42 4.17
CA GLU A 3 34.56 27.06 3.96
C GLU A 3 33.63 27.08 2.73
N PRO A 4 33.76 26.14 1.80
CA PRO A 4 32.80 26.02 0.71
C PRO A 4 31.45 25.64 1.30
N ASP A 5 30.45 26.51 1.11
CA ASP A 5 29.03 26.21 1.36
C ASP A 5 28.59 25.13 0.37
N PHE A 6 28.86 23.85 0.67
CA PHE A 6 28.22 22.75 -0.03
C PHE A 6 26.83 22.56 0.56
N ALA A 7 25.80 22.56 -0.29
CA ALA A 7 24.47 22.21 0.18
C ALA A 7 24.50 20.73 0.62
N PRO A 8 23.71 20.31 1.64
CA PRO A 8 23.64 18.91 2.07
C PRO A 8 23.30 17.92 0.93
N THR A 9 22.64 18.40 -0.13
CA THR A 9 22.39 17.67 -1.38
C THR A 9 23.68 17.36 -2.15
N ASP A 10 24.66 18.27 -2.16
CA ASP A 10 25.90 18.17 -2.95
C ASP A 10 26.85 17.10 -2.38
N ILE A 11 26.72 16.81 -1.08
CA ILE A 11 27.47 15.74 -0.40
C ILE A 11 26.66 14.44 -0.25
N GLY A 12 25.42 14.44 -0.76
CA GLY A 12 24.53 13.28 -0.82
C GLY A 12 23.85 12.92 0.51
N LEU A 13 23.79 13.84 1.48
CA LEU A 13 23.08 13.65 2.76
C LEU A 13 21.56 13.73 2.59
N ILE A 14 21.09 14.62 1.70
CA ILE A 14 19.68 14.78 1.40
C ILE A 14 19.45 14.38 -0.05
N PRO A 15 18.39 13.60 -0.34
CA PRO A 15 18.02 13.27 -1.71
C PRO A 15 17.70 14.53 -2.54
N THR A 16 18.14 14.53 -3.79
CA THR A 16 17.81 15.54 -4.79
C THR A 16 16.42 15.31 -5.40
N ASP A 17 15.84 16.35 -6.00
CA ASP A 17 14.55 16.23 -6.71
C ASP A 17 14.59 15.18 -7.83
N ILE A 18 15.74 15.03 -8.48
CA ILE A 18 15.96 14.02 -9.53
C ILE A 18 15.91 12.61 -8.94
N GLU A 19 16.58 12.37 -7.80
CA GLU A 19 16.52 11.08 -7.12
C GLU A 19 15.09 10.74 -6.70
N TYR A 20 14.32 11.72 -6.21
CA TYR A 20 12.90 11.52 -5.95
C TYR A 20 12.14 11.14 -7.23
N GLN A 21 12.32 11.86 -8.34
CA GLN A 21 11.62 11.56 -9.60
C GLN A 21 11.90 10.14 -10.12
N ILE A 22 13.15 9.66 -9.97
CA ILE A 22 13.55 8.31 -10.41
C ILE A 22 12.90 7.21 -9.56
N GLU A 23 12.76 7.46 -8.26
CA GLU A 23 12.27 6.46 -7.31
C GLU A 23 10.75 6.44 -7.17
N HIS A 24 10.09 7.54 -7.54
CA HIS A 24 8.64 7.62 -7.51
C HIS A 24 8.01 6.77 -8.62
N PRO A 25 6.78 6.26 -8.40
CA PRO A 25 5.96 5.69 -9.46
C PRO A 25 5.79 6.70 -10.61
N CYS A 26 5.95 6.23 -11.85
CA CYS A 26 5.82 7.06 -13.03
C CYS A 26 4.35 7.48 -13.26
N LYS A 27 4.17 8.80 -13.47
CA LYS A 27 2.89 9.42 -13.83
C LYS A 27 2.82 9.54 -15.36
N GLY A 28 2.25 8.55 -16.08
CA GLY A 28 2.26 8.56 -17.55
C GLY A 28 1.60 7.36 -18.23
N SER A 29 1.51 7.40 -19.56
CA SER A 29 0.68 6.52 -20.39
C SER A 29 1.30 5.18 -20.82
N PHE A 30 0.71 4.08 -20.32
CA PHE A 30 0.23 2.84 -20.99
C PHE A 30 1.01 2.05 -22.07
N GLN A 31 2.28 2.33 -22.38
CA GLN A 31 3.08 1.46 -23.26
C GLN A 31 4.26 0.76 -22.57
N HIS A 32 4.56 1.14 -21.34
CA HIS A 32 5.80 0.79 -20.68
C HIS A 32 5.58 0.28 -19.26
N CYS A 33 6.41 -0.68 -18.82
CA CYS A 33 6.38 -1.23 -17.47
C CYS A 33 7.02 -0.26 -16.49
N ASP A 34 6.37 -0.03 -15.35
CA ASP A 34 6.88 0.74 -14.22
C ASP A 34 6.80 -0.10 -12.95
N GLY A 35 7.94 -0.44 -12.35
CA GLY A 35 7.93 -1.34 -11.21
C GLY A 35 9.20 -1.35 -10.38
N ILE A 36 9.10 -2.09 -9.30
CA ILE A 36 10.16 -2.30 -8.32
C ILE A 36 10.17 -3.76 -7.88
N HIS A 37 11.36 -4.33 -7.79
CA HIS A 37 11.59 -5.75 -7.55
C HIS A 37 12.70 -5.94 -6.53
N PHE A 38 12.51 -6.87 -5.61
CA PHE A 38 13.47 -7.21 -4.57
C PHE A 38 13.71 -8.72 -4.59
N VAL A 39 14.97 -9.12 -4.71
CA VAL A 39 15.40 -10.52 -4.59
C VAL A 39 16.43 -10.60 -3.47
N GLY A 40 15.98 -11.10 -2.32
CA GLY A 40 16.75 -11.28 -1.10
C GLY A 40 17.06 -12.75 -0.85
N VAL A 41 18.30 -13.05 -0.47
CA VAL A 41 18.73 -14.39 -0.06
C VAL A 41 19.60 -14.31 1.19
N ASP A 42 19.65 -15.38 1.97
CA ASP A 42 20.67 -15.55 3.01
C ASP A 42 21.39 -16.91 2.94
N ASN A 43 22.35 -17.12 3.84
CA ASN A 43 23.10 -18.37 3.93
C ASN A 43 22.36 -19.45 4.75
N GLY A 44 21.28 -19.09 5.44
CA GLY A 44 20.31 -19.99 6.06
C GLY A 44 19.35 -20.64 5.07
N LYS A 45 19.43 -20.28 3.78
CA LYS A 45 18.53 -20.68 2.68
C LYS A 45 17.14 -20.05 2.77
N ASN A 46 17.00 -18.98 3.56
CA ASN A 46 15.86 -18.10 3.44
C ASN A 46 16.00 -17.32 2.12
N TRP A 47 14.89 -17.08 1.44
CA TRP A 47 14.86 -16.13 0.35
C TRP A 47 13.49 -15.53 0.17
N LEU A 48 13.48 -14.33 -0.40
CA LEU A 48 12.30 -13.54 -0.70
C LEU A 48 12.45 -12.95 -2.09
N ASP A 49 11.46 -13.21 -2.93
CA ASP A 49 11.26 -12.53 -4.21
C ASP A 49 9.89 -11.87 -4.20
N LEU A 50 9.88 -10.53 -4.31
CA LEU A 50 8.65 -9.76 -4.41
C LEU A 50 8.78 -8.64 -5.42
N CYS A 51 7.69 -8.36 -6.13
CA CYS A 51 7.61 -7.22 -7.02
C CYS A 51 6.26 -6.52 -6.98
N ILE A 52 6.26 -5.27 -7.42
CA ILE A 52 5.06 -4.57 -7.91
C ILE A 52 5.40 -3.98 -9.28
N ASN A 53 4.67 -4.37 -10.31
CA ASN A 53 4.79 -3.84 -11.68
C ASN A 53 3.47 -3.24 -12.11
N LYS A 54 3.42 -1.92 -12.28
CA LYS A 54 2.30 -1.20 -12.89
C LYS A 54 2.29 -1.46 -14.40
N ILE A 55 1.14 -1.88 -14.91
CA ILE A 55 0.95 -2.26 -16.33
C ILE A 55 -0.02 -1.36 -17.07
N GLN A 56 -1.00 -0.77 -16.38
CA GLN A 56 -2.00 0.17 -16.89
C GLN A 56 -2.39 1.13 -15.75
N GLU A 57 -3.22 2.16 -16.03
CA GLU A 57 -3.87 2.97 -14.98
C GLU A 57 -4.48 2.03 -13.97
N ASN A 58 -4.01 2.18 -12.73
CA ASN A 58 -4.54 1.49 -11.57
C ASN A 58 -4.49 -0.02 -11.67
N LEU A 59 -3.67 -0.61 -12.54
CA LEU A 59 -3.46 -2.04 -12.55
C LEU A 59 -1.99 -2.35 -12.32
N ALA A 60 -1.74 -3.21 -11.34
CA ALA A 60 -0.44 -3.77 -11.06
C ALA A 60 -0.46 -5.29 -11.12
N VAL A 61 0.72 -5.85 -11.36
CA VAL A 61 1.07 -7.24 -11.14
C VAL A 61 1.91 -7.29 -9.87
N VAL A 62 1.50 -8.15 -8.95
CA VAL A 62 2.20 -8.40 -7.69
C VAL A 62 2.50 -9.88 -7.61
N TRP A 63 3.72 -10.21 -7.21
CA TRP A 63 4.03 -11.54 -6.73
C TRP A 63 4.83 -11.45 -5.44
N ILE A 64 4.68 -12.47 -4.61
CA ILE A 64 5.47 -12.70 -3.42
C ILE A 64 5.78 -14.18 -3.42
N HIS A 65 7.06 -14.52 -3.34
CA HIS A 65 7.56 -15.85 -3.14
C HIS A 65 8.56 -15.79 -2.00
N LEU A 66 8.22 -16.44 -0.89
CA LEU A 66 9.03 -16.51 0.30
C LEU A 66 9.35 -17.96 0.58
N LYS A 67 10.60 -18.25 0.95
CA LYS A 67 11.00 -19.54 1.50
C LYS A 67 11.78 -19.32 2.78
N LEU A 68 11.45 -20.11 3.79
CA LEU A 68 12.12 -20.09 5.08
C LEU A 68 13.10 -21.26 5.20
N SER A 69 14.07 -21.11 6.08
CA SER A 69 15.18 -22.06 6.33
C SER A 69 14.69 -23.44 6.81
N ASN A 70 13.52 -23.47 7.44
CA ASN A 70 12.81 -24.69 7.84
C ASN A 70 12.22 -25.48 6.65
N GLY A 71 12.27 -24.93 5.44
CA GLY A 71 11.78 -25.53 4.20
C GLY A 71 10.37 -25.12 3.82
N ASP A 72 9.67 -24.32 4.62
CA ASP A 72 8.37 -23.79 4.25
C ASP A 72 8.46 -22.79 3.12
N GLU A 73 7.46 -22.83 2.25
CA GLU A 73 7.40 -22.04 1.04
C GLU A 73 6.02 -21.40 0.93
N PHE A 74 6.00 -20.10 0.72
CA PHE A 74 4.79 -19.28 0.67
C PHE A 74 4.74 -18.50 -0.64
N ILE A 75 3.59 -18.57 -1.33
CA ILE A 75 3.39 -17.93 -2.62
C ILE A 75 2.08 -17.16 -2.60
N LEU A 76 2.06 -15.96 -3.20
CA LEU A 76 0.82 -15.20 -3.35
C LEU A 76 -0.19 -15.97 -4.24
N PRO A 77 -1.43 -16.25 -3.76
CA PRO A 77 -2.43 -16.98 -4.53
C PRO A 77 -2.87 -16.24 -5.80
N GLY A 78 -3.24 -17.00 -6.82
CA GLY A 78 -3.67 -16.49 -8.12
C GLY A 78 -2.53 -16.19 -9.09
N GLY A 79 -1.29 -16.57 -8.76
CA GLY A 79 -0.17 -16.47 -9.69
C GLY A 79 -0.45 -17.30 -10.95
N PRO A 80 -0.36 -16.76 -12.17
CA PRO A 80 -0.08 -15.37 -12.56
C PRO A 80 -1.11 -14.80 -13.52
N ASP A 81 -2.24 -14.40 -13.03
CA ASP A 81 -2.85 -13.24 -13.64
C ASP A 81 -3.64 -12.54 -12.55
N LEU A 82 -4.27 -11.44 -12.96
CA LEU A 82 -5.33 -10.71 -12.28
C LEU A 82 -4.80 -9.46 -11.57
N ARG A 83 -4.22 -8.59 -12.40
CA ARG A 83 -4.57 -7.16 -12.49
C ARG A 83 -5.24 -6.64 -11.22
N THR A 84 -4.43 -6.30 -10.24
CA THR A 84 -4.92 -5.76 -8.97
C THR A 84 -5.00 -4.25 -9.09
N PRO A 85 -6.06 -3.63 -8.57
CA PRO A 85 -6.10 -2.20 -8.39
C PRO A 85 -4.82 -1.68 -7.69
N TYR A 86 -4.17 -0.68 -8.30
CA TYR A 86 -2.95 -0.04 -7.80
C TYR A 86 -3.29 1.35 -7.29
N ILE A 87 -2.85 1.67 -6.06
CA ILE A 87 -2.99 3.01 -5.48
C ILE A 87 -1.66 3.75 -5.60
N ASP A 88 -1.69 4.93 -6.24
CA ASP A 88 -0.58 5.87 -6.28
C ASP A 88 -0.75 6.97 -5.21
N SER A 89 -0.09 6.81 -4.07
CA SER A 89 0.19 7.93 -3.16
C SER A 89 1.66 8.31 -3.26
N GLU A 90 2.02 9.56 -2.94
CA GLU A 90 3.37 10.09 -3.21
C GLU A 90 4.47 9.18 -2.65
N GLY A 91 5.19 8.47 -3.53
CA GLY A 91 6.30 7.60 -3.19
C GLY A 91 5.91 6.19 -2.70
N LEU A 92 4.65 5.77 -2.90
CA LEU A 92 4.12 4.49 -2.44
C LEU A 92 3.68 3.60 -3.61
N PHE A 93 4.19 2.37 -3.63
CA PHE A 93 3.60 1.28 -4.40
C PHE A 93 2.74 0.43 -3.47
N TYR A 94 1.46 0.26 -3.80
CA TYR A 94 0.53 -0.54 -3.00
C TYR A 94 -0.39 -1.39 -3.87
N ALA A 95 -0.44 -2.69 -3.60
CA ALA A 95 -1.37 -3.63 -4.22
C ALA A 95 -1.43 -4.95 -3.43
N ARG A 96 -2.64 -5.54 -3.29
CA ARG A 96 -2.89 -6.82 -2.59
C ARG A 96 -2.24 -6.95 -1.21
N GLY A 97 -2.26 -5.87 -0.43
CA GLY A 97 -1.67 -5.84 0.91
C GLY A 97 -0.14 -5.80 0.93
N LEU A 98 0.54 -5.70 -0.22
CA LEU A 98 1.97 -5.38 -0.30
C LEU A 98 2.14 -3.86 -0.44
N GLN A 99 2.96 -3.28 0.42
CA GLN A 99 3.30 -1.87 0.46
C GLN A 99 4.81 -1.70 0.32
N ILE A 100 5.25 -0.91 -0.66
CA ILE A 100 6.66 -0.55 -0.86
C ILE A 100 6.76 0.97 -0.87
N ARG A 101 7.38 1.54 0.16
CA ARG A 101 7.52 2.99 0.36
C ARG A 101 8.97 3.41 0.24
N CYS A 102 9.21 4.43 -0.59
CA CYS A 102 10.51 5.10 -0.64
C CYS A 102 10.66 6.00 0.60
N LEU A 103 11.55 5.65 1.53
CA LEU A 103 11.84 6.50 2.69
C LEU A 103 12.94 7.51 2.38
N SER A 104 13.97 7.08 1.66
CA SER A 104 15.06 7.94 1.19
C SER A 104 15.54 7.41 -0.16
N PRO A 105 15.27 8.11 -1.28
CA PRO A 105 15.69 7.71 -2.62
C PRO A 105 17.12 7.16 -2.70
N LEU A 106 17.31 6.06 -3.42
CA LEU A 106 18.59 5.34 -3.61
C LEU A 106 19.28 4.85 -2.31
N ARG A 107 18.65 4.99 -1.15
CA ARG A 107 19.27 4.76 0.16
C ARG A 107 18.46 3.81 1.04
N LYS A 108 17.16 4.08 1.19
CA LYS A 108 16.30 3.41 2.16
C LYS A 108 14.88 3.23 1.66
N TRP A 109 14.39 1.99 1.80
CA TRP A 109 13.04 1.59 1.41
C TRP A 109 12.40 0.81 2.55
N ARG A 110 11.08 0.95 2.68
CA ARG A 110 10.26 0.13 3.59
C ARG A 110 9.37 -0.77 2.77
N ILE A 111 9.35 -2.06 3.09
CA ILE A 111 8.57 -3.08 2.42
C ILE A 111 7.74 -3.79 3.49
N SER A 112 6.41 -3.69 3.42
CA SER A 112 5.54 -4.40 4.36
C SER A 112 4.43 -5.14 3.63
N PHE A 113 4.02 -6.27 4.19
CA PHE A 113 2.94 -7.09 3.65
C PHE A 113 2.01 -7.53 4.77
N ASN A 114 0.72 -7.47 4.50
CA ASN A 114 -0.30 -8.09 5.33
C ASN A 114 -1.34 -8.77 4.43
N GLY A 115 -1.30 -10.09 4.34
CA GLY A 115 -2.14 -10.81 3.38
C GLY A 115 -2.17 -12.32 3.55
N LEU A 116 -2.89 -12.99 2.65
CA LEU A 116 -2.97 -14.44 2.58
C LEU A 116 -1.97 -14.99 1.56
N LEU A 117 -1.16 -15.96 1.96
CA LEU A 117 -0.25 -16.70 1.09
C LEU A 117 -0.63 -18.19 1.08
N LEU A 118 -0.43 -18.84 -0.07
CA LEU A 118 -0.49 -20.30 -0.20
C LEU A 118 0.76 -20.89 0.45
N HIS A 119 0.57 -21.84 1.35
CA HIS A 119 1.64 -22.66 1.92
C HIS A 119 1.88 -23.91 1.07
N CYS A 120 2.99 -23.91 0.34
CA CYS A 120 3.37 -24.94 -0.62
C CYS A 120 4.16 -26.07 0.06
N ASN A 121 3.48 -27.06 0.62
CA ASN A 121 4.16 -28.28 1.07
C ASN A 121 4.51 -29.17 -0.14
N SER A 122 5.79 -29.52 -0.28
CA SER A 122 6.48 -29.96 -1.51
C SER A 122 5.98 -31.23 -2.25
N LYS A 123 4.72 -31.68 -2.12
CA LYS A 123 4.29 -32.94 -2.75
C LYS A 123 2.90 -33.01 -3.39
N ASN A 124 1.96 -32.06 -3.28
CA ASN A 124 0.63 -32.20 -3.94
C ASN A 124 -0.28 -30.93 -3.94
N SER A 125 0.26 -29.72 -3.81
CA SER A 125 -0.54 -28.51 -3.50
C SER A 125 -1.33 -27.89 -4.66
N GLU A 126 -1.05 -28.22 -5.93
CA GLU A 126 -1.75 -27.59 -7.07
C GLU A 126 -3.25 -27.96 -7.19
N LYS A 127 -3.73 -28.98 -6.47
CA LYS A 127 -5.12 -29.45 -6.60
C LYS A 127 -6.05 -29.07 -5.45
N ASN A 128 -5.52 -28.64 -4.31
CA ASN A 128 -6.33 -28.25 -3.16
C ASN A 128 -5.93 -26.87 -2.68
N ASN A 129 -6.77 -25.87 -2.97
CA ASN A 129 -6.76 -24.50 -2.44
C ASN A 129 -6.90 -24.42 -0.89
N THR A 130 -6.49 -25.44 -0.15
CA THR A 130 -6.83 -25.65 1.27
C THR A 130 -5.74 -25.22 2.25
N ASN A 131 -4.53 -24.87 1.78
CA ASN A 131 -3.41 -24.48 2.63
C ASN A 131 -3.08 -22.99 2.47
N ILE A 132 -3.99 -22.14 2.91
CA ILE A 132 -3.79 -20.69 2.90
C ILE A 132 -3.55 -20.25 4.32
N VAL A 133 -2.54 -19.41 4.50
CA VAL A 133 -2.17 -18.90 5.79
C VAL A 133 -1.98 -17.39 5.71
N HIS A 134 -2.37 -16.73 6.80
CA HIS A 134 -2.12 -15.31 6.98
C HIS A 134 -0.63 -15.11 7.30
N VAL A 135 0.01 -14.25 6.53
CA VAL A 135 1.41 -13.87 6.67
C VAL A 135 1.51 -12.36 6.74
N LYS A 136 2.36 -11.90 7.67
CA LYS A 136 2.75 -10.51 7.81
C LYS A 136 4.26 -10.42 7.76
N PHE A 137 4.79 -9.41 7.09
CA PHE A 137 6.20 -9.06 7.24
C PHE A 137 6.40 -7.56 7.11
N SER A 138 7.46 -7.05 7.73
CA SER A 138 7.89 -5.67 7.61
C SER A 138 9.41 -5.63 7.55
N PHE A 139 9.94 -5.06 6.47
CA PHE A 139 11.35 -5.01 6.17
C PHE A 139 11.79 -3.58 5.86
N ILE A 140 13.00 -3.26 6.29
CA ILE A 140 13.76 -2.10 5.82
C ILE A 140 14.82 -2.63 4.84
N TRP A 141 14.86 -2.04 3.65
CA TRP A 141 15.96 -2.21 2.73
C TRP A 141 16.92 -1.03 2.81
N LEU A 142 18.20 -1.30 3.02
CA LEU A 142 19.28 -0.33 3.11
C LEU A 142 20.30 -0.57 2.01
N SER A 143 20.65 0.48 1.28
CA SER A 143 21.62 0.42 0.20
C SER A 143 23.05 0.22 0.71
N MET A 144 23.77 -0.72 0.09
CA MET A 144 25.20 -0.99 0.34
C MET A 144 26.13 -0.40 -0.71
N ALA A 145 25.60 -0.10 -1.89
CA ALA A 145 26.37 0.26 -3.07
C ALA A 145 25.63 1.30 -3.91
N ARG A 146 26.36 1.97 -4.80
CA ARG A 146 25.73 2.82 -5.82
C ARG A 146 24.87 1.96 -6.76
N GLY A 147 23.78 2.52 -7.26
CA GLY A 147 22.99 1.89 -8.31
C GLY A 147 23.79 1.74 -9.61
N ARG A 148 23.58 0.64 -10.33
CA ARG A 148 24.08 0.35 -11.67
C ARG A 148 22.96 0.51 -12.68
N GLU A 149 23.15 1.32 -13.71
CA GLU A 149 22.17 1.52 -14.77
C GLU A 149 22.49 0.55 -15.92
N ALA A 150 21.59 -0.40 -16.20
CA ALA A 150 21.88 -1.47 -17.15
C ALA A 150 22.05 -0.97 -18.60
N ASN A 151 21.48 0.19 -18.93
CA ASN A 151 21.61 0.83 -20.23
C ASN A 151 22.84 1.76 -20.34
N ILE A 152 23.42 2.24 -19.24
CA ILE A 152 24.61 3.10 -19.25
C ILE A 152 25.88 2.28 -19.01
N ASP A 153 25.84 1.35 -18.06
CA ASP A 153 27.00 0.60 -17.57
C ASP A 153 27.26 -0.68 -18.39
N PHE A 154 26.97 -0.67 -19.70
CA PHE A 154 27.22 -1.79 -20.59
C PHE A 154 28.71 -2.11 -20.70
N ASN A 155 29.05 -3.40 -20.65
CA ASN A 155 30.31 -3.85 -21.21
C ASN A 155 30.21 -3.85 -22.74
N CYS A 156 30.69 -2.77 -23.36
CA CYS A 156 30.65 -2.57 -24.81
C CYS A 156 31.32 -3.73 -25.58
N LYS A 157 32.33 -4.39 -25.01
CA LYS A 157 33.04 -5.49 -25.67
C LYS A 157 32.15 -6.72 -25.80
N ASP A 158 31.43 -7.08 -24.75
CA ASP A 158 30.57 -8.27 -24.77
C ASP A 158 29.29 -8.01 -25.55
N LEU A 159 28.76 -6.78 -25.50
CA LEU A 159 27.66 -6.37 -26.36
C LEU A 159 28.06 -6.40 -27.84
N ALA A 160 29.23 -5.87 -28.19
CA ALA A 160 29.74 -5.90 -29.56
C ALA A 160 29.97 -7.34 -30.07
N LYS A 161 30.49 -8.24 -29.23
CA LYS A 161 30.60 -9.68 -29.59
C LYS A 161 29.23 -10.30 -29.83
N ALA A 162 28.25 -9.96 -29.01
CA ALA A 162 26.91 -10.52 -29.14
C ALA A 162 26.21 -10.00 -30.41
N PHE A 163 26.38 -8.72 -30.76
CA PHE A 163 25.93 -8.17 -32.04
C PHE A 163 26.67 -8.76 -33.25
N ALA A 164 27.98 -9.01 -33.14
CA ALA A 164 28.74 -9.65 -34.22
C ALA A 164 28.26 -11.09 -34.52
N ASN A 165 27.59 -11.74 -33.56
CA ASN A 165 27.05 -13.08 -33.68
C ASN A 165 25.53 -13.11 -33.98
N ALA A 166 24.92 -11.95 -34.27
CA ALA A 166 23.49 -11.86 -34.57
C ALA A 166 23.12 -12.62 -35.86
N SER A 167 21.88 -13.12 -35.90
CA SER A 167 21.40 -13.95 -37.03
C SER A 167 21.01 -13.16 -38.28
N HIS A 168 21.06 -11.82 -38.25
CA HIS A 168 20.79 -10.93 -39.39
C HIS A 168 21.52 -9.59 -39.20
N ASP A 169 21.49 -8.74 -40.25
CA ASP A 169 22.03 -7.37 -40.19
C ASP A 169 21.26 -6.54 -39.16
N ILE A 170 21.94 -6.13 -38.10
CA ILE A 170 21.36 -5.33 -37.02
C ILE A 170 21.23 -3.86 -37.46
N GLY A 171 20.01 -3.33 -37.45
CA GLY A 171 19.75 -1.91 -37.67
C GLY A 171 19.87 -1.06 -36.40
N PHE A 172 19.95 0.26 -36.59
CA PHE A 172 19.94 1.22 -35.47
C PHE A 172 18.68 1.11 -34.60
N LYS A 173 17.52 0.82 -35.20
CA LYS A 173 16.27 0.64 -34.46
C LYS A 173 16.30 -0.57 -33.55
N ASP A 174 16.89 -1.69 -33.99
CA ASP A 174 16.99 -2.89 -33.17
C ASP A 174 17.93 -2.66 -31.97
N MET A 175 19.02 -1.91 -32.18
CA MET A 175 19.91 -1.48 -31.10
C MET A 175 19.22 -0.53 -30.11
N GLU A 176 18.44 0.44 -30.60
CA GLU A 176 17.66 1.36 -29.76
C GLU A 176 16.60 0.62 -28.95
N CYS A 177 15.86 -0.31 -29.56
CA CYS A 177 14.90 -1.15 -28.85
C CYS A 177 15.57 -2.02 -27.78
N PHE A 178 16.72 -2.64 -28.09
CA PHE A 178 17.49 -3.39 -27.10
C PHE A 178 17.95 -2.51 -25.94
N TYR A 179 18.46 -1.31 -26.25
CA TYR A 179 18.90 -0.33 -25.26
C TYR A 179 17.76 0.07 -24.32
N THR A 180 16.60 0.44 -24.86
CA THR A 180 15.44 0.85 -24.04
C THR A 180 14.85 -0.33 -23.26
N MET A 181 14.94 -1.56 -23.77
CA MET A 181 14.61 -2.76 -23.01
C MET A 181 15.57 -2.98 -21.82
N GLN A 182 16.76 -2.39 -21.83
CA GLN A 182 17.64 -2.40 -20.65
C GLN A 182 17.39 -1.23 -19.70
N ASN A 183 16.33 -0.42 -19.88
CA ASN A 183 16.02 0.71 -19.00
C ASN A 183 15.56 0.26 -17.61
N ARG A 184 16.55 -0.06 -16.77
CA ARG A 184 16.42 -0.41 -15.37
C ARG A 184 17.72 -0.03 -14.68
N TYR A 185 17.64 0.14 -13.37
CA TYR A 185 18.85 0.17 -12.57
C TYR A 185 18.71 -0.72 -11.35
N GLU A 186 19.87 -1.17 -10.88
CA GLU A 186 20.01 -2.27 -9.93
C GLU A 186 20.90 -1.82 -8.78
N GLN A 187 20.53 -2.17 -7.56
CA GLN A 187 21.26 -1.73 -6.38
C GLN A 187 21.32 -2.84 -5.35
N TRP A 188 22.53 -3.14 -4.87
CA TRP A 188 22.73 -4.10 -3.79
C TRP A 188 22.52 -3.43 -2.44
N GLY A 189 21.88 -4.16 -1.55
CA GLY A 189 21.58 -3.73 -0.19
C GLY A 189 21.31 -4.91 0.73
N GLN A 190 20.91 -4.59 1.96
CA GLN A 190 20.37 -5.55 2.92
C GLN A 190 18.90 -5.27 3.12
N LEU A 191 18.10 -6.33 3.13
CA LEU A 191 16.72 -6.34 3.57
C LEU A 191 16.69 -6.97 4.97
N MET A 192 16.28 -6.23 5.99
CA MET A 192 16.21 -6.70 7.37
C MET A 192 14.85 -6.39 7.98
N GLY A 193 14.33 -7.28 8.83
CA GLY A 193 13.00 -7.10 9.39
C GLY A 193 12.40 -8.37 9.94
N THR A 194 11.10 -8.33 10.22
CA THR A 194 10.37 -9.42 10.86
C THR A 194 9.38 -10.06 9.91
N ILE A 195 9.11 -11.32 10.16
CA ILE A 195 8.02 -12.08 9.55
C ILE A 195 7.21 -12.81 10.63
N HIS A 196 5.90 -12.71 10.51
CA HIS A 196 4.94 -13.46 11.30
C HIS A 196 4.07 -14.33 10.38
N VAL A 197 4.11 -15.64 10.60
CA VAL A 197 3.19 -16.60 9.99
C VAL A 197 2.19 -17.04 11.05
N LYS A 198 0.90 -16.95 10.74
CA LYS A 198 -0.16 -17.28 11.71
C LYS A 198 0.06 -18.65 12.35
N GLY A 199 0.07 -18.67 13.68
CA GLY A 199 0.30 -19.87 14.48
C GLY A 199 1.77 -20.16 14.80
N ARG A 200 2.69 -19.23 14.48
CA ARG A 200 4.11 -19.31 14.81
C ARG A 200 4.57 -18.05 15.55
N GLU A 201 5.74 -18.15 16.17
CA GLU A 201 6.45 -16.98 16.70
C GLU A 201 6.94 -16.11 15.54
N GLU A 202 7.15 -14.83 15.82
CA GLU A 202 7.76 -13.91 14.88
C GLU A 202 9.25 -14.26 14.70
N GLU A 203 9.71 -14.26 13.45
CA GLU A 203 11.09 -14.56 13.08
C GLU A 203 11.74 -13.32 12.46
N GLU A 204 13.00 -13.04 12.78
CA GLU A 204 13.80 -11.99 12.16
C GLU A 204 14.54 -12.55 10.95
N LEU A 205 14.55 -11.82 9.84
CA LEU A 205 15.29 -12.16 8.63
C LEU A 205 16.25 -11.04 8.24
N TYR A 206 17.44 -11.44 7.82
CA TYR A 206 18.49 -10.57 7.29
C TYR A 206 18.92 -11.12 5.93
N LEU A 207 18.37 -10.56 4.87
CA LEU A 207 18.59 -11.03 3.50
C LEU A 207 19.49 -10.04 2.75
N TRP A 208 20.48 -10.54 2.03
CA TRP A 208 21.19 -9.71 1.05
C TRP A 208 20.35 -9.63 -0.20
N CYS A 209 20.06 -8.39 -0.59
CA CYS A 209 18.97 -8.11 -1.49
C CYS A 209 19.42 -7.23 -2.64
N CYS A 210 19.25 -7.73 -3.86
CA CYS A 210 19.32 -6.91 -5.06
C CYS A 210 17.96 -6.28 -5.29
N ARG A 211 17.92 -4.95 -5.31
CA ARG A 211 16.76 -4.17 -5.70
C ARG A 211 16.89 -3.77 -7.16
N THR A 212 15.83 -3.95 -7.94
CA THR A 212 15.75 -3.52 -9.34
C THR A 212 14.59 -2.54 -9.50
N ARG A 213 14.87 -1.36 -10.06
CA ARG A 213 13.87 -0.36 -10.45
C ARG A 213 13.74 -0.37 -11.97
N ILE A 214 12.53 -0.55 -12.47
CA ILE A 214 12.20 -0.55 -13.90
C ILE A 214 11.29 0.64 -14.18
N ALA A 215 11.78 1.64 -14.92
CA ALA A 215 10.98 2.81 -15.28
C ALA A 215 10.84 2.88 -16.80
N ASP A 216 9.62 3.05 -17.29
CA ASP A 216 9.34 3.30 -18.71
C ASP A 216 10.00 2.27 -19.67
N ARG A 217 9.93 0.98 -19.31
CA ARG A 217 10.50 -0.11 -20.14
C ARG A 217 9.50 -0.59 -21.21
N PRO A 218 9.81 -0.49 -22.52
CA PRO A 218 8.91 -0.88 -23.58
C PRO A 218 8.87 -2.39 -23.74
N LEU A 219 7.83 -2.87 -24.42
CA LEU A 219 7.75 -4.24 -24.89
C LEU A 219 8.37 -4.39 -26.26
N TRP A 220 9.22 -5.40 -26.41
CA TRP A 220 9.69 -5.84 -27.71
C TRP A 220 8.61 -6.71 -28.36
N ASP A 221 8.47 -6.70 -29.68
CA ASP A 221 7.54 -7.60 -30.39
C ASP A 221 8.02 -9.07 -30.53
N GLU A 222 9.30 -9.38 -30.31
CA GLU A 222 9.91 -10.71 -30.51
C GLU A 222 9.91 -11.56 -29.23
N ASP A 223 10.05 -12.89 -29.35
CA ASP A 223 10.20 -13.78 -28.20
C ASP A 223 11.52 -13.47 -27.45
N VAL A 224 11.47 -13.38 -26.12
CA VAL A 224 12.62 -13.02 -25.29
C VAL A 224 12.80 -14.08 -24.22
N SER A 225 14.03 -14.52 -23.97
CA SER A 225 14.37 -15.37 -22.82
C SER A 225 15.42 -14.66 -21.97
N ILE A 226 15.16 -14.58 -20.67
CA ILE A 226 16.05 -13.98 -19.68
C ILE A 226 16.34 -15.03 -18.62
N ALA A 227 17.60 -15.11 -18.20
CA ALA A 227 17.98 -15.91 -17.06
C ALA A 227 18.84 -15.06 -16.12
N SER A 228 18.43 -14.92 -14.86
CA SER A 228 19.09 -14.05 -13.88
C SER A 228 19.44 -14.83 -12.63
N LEU A 229 20.72 -14.85 -12.27
CA LEU A 229 21.23 -15.46 -11.05
C LEU A 229 21.52 -14.38 -10.03
N TYR A 230 20.97 -14.55 -8.84
CA TYR A 230 21.23 -13.73 -7.66
C TYR A 230 21.96 -14.61 -6.66
N ILE A 231 23.23 -14.28 -6.41
CA ILE A 231 24.13 -15.10 -5.60
C ILE A 231 24.66 -14.25 -4.46
N TYR A 232 24.75 -14.86 -3.28
CA TYR A 232 25.49 -14.28 -2.17
C TYR A 232 26.49 -15.28 -1.58
N PHE A 233 27.69 -14.79 -1.29
CA PHE A 233 28.76 -15.53 -0.63
C PHE A 233 28.95 -15.04 0.81
N LYS A 234 29.22 -15.94 1.75
CA LYS A 234 29.45 -15.64 3.19
C LYS A 234 30.41 -14.48 3.47
N ASP A 235 31.41 -14.32 2.61
CA ASP A 235 32.44 -13.29 2.73
C ASP A 235 32.03 -11.91 2.20
N GLY A 236 30.75 -11.73 1.87
CA GLY A 236 30.19 -10.43 1.58
C GLY A 236 30.12 -10.02 0.13
N PHE A 237 30.34 -10.97 -0.77
CA PHE A 237 30.42 -10.70 -2.20
C PHE A 237 29.11 -11.15 -2.86
N PRO A 238 28.21 -10.23 -3.23
CA PRO A 238 27.07 -10.57 -4.05
C PRO A 238 27.52 -10.74 -5.51
N LEU A 239 26.88 -11.62 -6.27
CA LEU A 239 27.13 -11.75 -7.71
C LEU A 239 25.78 -11.81 -8.43
N ARG A 240 25.61 -10.94 -9.42
CA ARG A 240 24.50 -10.99 -10.36
C ARG A 240 24.99 -11.36 -11.74
N VAL A 241 24.39 -12.38 -12.33
CA VAL A 241 24.66 -12.82 -13.71
C VAL A 241 23.35 -12.89 -14.46
N ASP A 242 23.27 -12.17 -15.56
CA ASP A 242 22.10 -12.14 -16.44
C ASP A 242 22.50 -12.68 -17.81
N SER A 243 21.62 -13.48 -18.42
CA SER A 243 21.69 -13.89 -19.82
C SER A 243 20.41 -13.53 -20.53
N ILE A 244 20.54 -12.84 -21.66
CA ILE A 244 19.42 -12.38 -22.47
C ILE A 244 19.55 -12.97 -23.86
N SER A 245 18.47 -13.59 -24.32
CA SER A 245 18.30 -14.00 -25.70
C SER A 245 17.03 -13.37 -26.26
N VAL A 246 17.14 -12.71 -27.41
CA VAL A 246 16.01 -12.17 -28.15
C VAL A 246 15.97 -12.92 -29.48
N LYS A 247 14.85 -13.59 -29.73
CA LYS A 247 14.66 -14.38 -30.95
C LYS A 247 14.91 -13.52 -32.17
N ASN A 248 15.56 -14.13 -33.16
CA ASN A 248 16.03 -13.50 -34.38
C ASN A 248 17.07 -12.38 -34.19
N PHE A 249 17.38 -11.88 -32.99
CA PHE A 249 18.28 -10.74 -32.80
C PHE A 249 19.61 -11.12 -32.13
N ILE A 250 19.59 -11.50 -30.86
CA ILE A 250 20.80 -11.79 -30.06
C ILE A 250 20.61 -13.07 -29.28
N SER A 251 21.63 -13.91 -29.18
CA SER A 251 21.59 -15.15 -28.40
C SER A 251 22.63 -15.12 -27.30
N ASN A 252 22.24 -15.53 -26.09
CA ASN A 252 23.08 -15.65 -24.91
C ASN A 252 23.97 -14.42 -24.63
N TYR A 253 23.40 -13.22 -24.70
CA TYR A 253 24.09 -12.02 -24.21
C TYR A 253 24.24 -12.11 -22.70
N ILE A 254 25.47 -12.35 -22.22
CA ILE A 254 25.77 -12.44 -20.79
C ILE A 254 26.33 -11.11 -20.31
N TYR A 255 25.78 -10.59 -19.23
CA TYR A 255 26.41 -9.53 -18.45
C TYR A 255 26.35 -9.89 -16.97
N ALA A 256 27.38 -9.49 -16.22
CA ALA A 256 27.47 -9.81 -14.81
C ALA A 256 28.18 -8.69 -14.05
N HIS A 257 27.82 -8.52 -12.78
CA HIS A 257 28.45 -7.56 -11.88
C HIS A 257 28.38 -8.01 -10.43
N SER A 258 29.21 -7.38 -9.64
CA SER A 258 29.29 -7.53 -8.20
C SER A 258 29.49 -6.17 -7.55
N THR A 259 29.52 -6.17 -6.21
CA THR A 259 29.98 -5.04 -5.41
C THR A 259 31.11 -5.51 -4.51
N SER A 260 32.20 -4.75 -4.48
CA SER A 260 33.29 -5.00 -3.55
C SER A 260 32.84 -4.76 -2.10
N PRO A 261 33.54 -5.32 -1.09
CA PRO A 261 33.24 -5.05 0.32
C PRO A 261 33.26 -3.55 0.68
N THR A 262 33.97 -2.72 -0.08
CA THR A 262 33.96 -1.26 0.09
C THR A 262 32.73 -0.57 -0.51
N GLY A 263 31.84 -1.30 -1.18
CA GLY A 263 30.65 -0.78 -1.86
C GLY A 263 30.91 -0.27 -3.28
N GLY A 264 32.08 -0.54 -3.85
CA GLY A 264 32.41 -0.20 -5.23
C GLY A 264 31.73 -1.17 -6.19
N LEU A 265 31.18 -0.67 -7.29
CA LEU A 265 30.63 -1.52 -8.34
C LEU A 265 31.78 -2.16 -9.14
N GLU A 266 31.76 -3.47 -9.27
CA GLU A 266 32.82 -4.22 -9.94
C GLU A 266 32.25 -5.03 -11.10
N ASP A 267 32.81 -4.81 -12.30
CA ASP A 267 32.46 -5.62 -13.46
C ASP A 267 33.07 -7.03 -13.36
N VAL A 268 32.33 -8.00 -13.85
CA VAL A 268 32.81 -9.37 -14.03
C VAL A 268 33.52 -9.44 -15.38
N THR A 269 34.82 -9.72 -15.36
CA THR A 269 35.68 -9.69 -16.57
C THR A 269 35.71 -11.01 -17.32
N GLU A 270 35.44 -12.12 -16.62
CA GLU A 270 35.29 -13.46 -17.19
C GLU A 270 34.14 -14.17 -16.48
N CYS A 271 33.28 -14.84 -17.26
CA CYS A 271 32.09 -15.54 -16.78
C CYS A 271 31.75 -16.66 -17.79
N ASN A 272 31.66 -17.91 -17.35
CA ASN A 272 31.38 -19.05 -18.24
C ASN A 272 30.02 -19.72 -17.96
N PHE A 273 29.07 -18.99 -17.39
CA PHE A 273 27.73 -19.50 -17.10
C PHE A 273 26.99 -19.84 -18.40
N ASP A 274 26.69 -21.13 -18.60
CA ASP A 274 25.81 -21.59 -19.68
C ASP A 274 24.42 -21.88 -19.13
N PHE A 275 23.49 -20.96 -19.41
CA PHE A 275 22.11 -21.09 -18.96
C PHE A 275 21.35 -22.23 -19.64
N ASN A 276 21.74 -22.66 -20.84
CA ASN A 276 21.16 -23.83 -21.47
C ASN A 276 21.57 -25.11 -20.74
N ASP A 277 22.81 -25.14 -20.22
CA ASP A 277 23.29 -26.24 -19.39
C ASP A 277 22.58 -26.27 -18.03
N LEU A 278 22.38 -25.10 -17.40
CA LEU A 278 21.65 -24.97 -16.11
C LEU A 278 20.18 -25.41 -16.20
N GLN A 279 19.54 -25.26 -17.35
CA GLN A 279 18.17 -25.75 -17.57
C GLN A 279 18.11 -27.28 -17.70
N ARG A 280 19.13 -27.90 -18.28
CA ARG A 280 19.15 -29.34 -18.62
C ARG A 280 19.77 -30.20 -17.53
N ASN A 281 20.76 -29.68 -16.81
CA ASN A 281 21.55 -30.41 -15.84
C ASN A 281 21.18 -30.04 -14.40
N LYS A 282 21.18 -31.05 -13.52
CA LYS A 282 20.99 -30.84 -12.07
C LYS A 282 22.18 -30.16 -11.39
N LYS A 283 23.34 -30.24 -12.05
CA LYS A 283 24.61 -29.70 -11.59
C LYS A 283 25.36 -29.12 -12.78
N SER A 284 25.87 -27.91 -12.64
CA SER A 284 26.69 -27.25 -13.67
C SER A 284 27.94 -26.67 -13.03
N ASN A 285 29.06 -26.75 -13.73
CA ASN A 285 30.27 -26.04 -13.33
C ASN A 285 30.14 -24.56 -13.73
N PHE A 286 30.76 -23.69 -12.96
CA PHE A 286 30.86 -22.28 -13.30
C PHE A 286 32.20 -21.72 -12.82
N SER A 287 32.55 -20.58 -13.38
CA SER A 287 33.72 -19.78 -13.05
C SER A 287 33.43 -18.32 -13.35
N PHE A 288 33.95 -17.44 -12.50
CA PHE A 288 33.95 -16.02 -12.76
C PHE A 288 35.21 -15.35 -12.21
N LYS A 289 35.60 -14.24 -12.85
CA LYS A 289 36.60 -13.32 -12.34
C LYS A 289 35.97 -11.95 -12.15
N CYS A 290 36.05 -11.44 -10.93
CA CYS A 290 35.55 -10.12 -10.59
C CYS A 290 36.42 -9.55 -9.47
N TRP A 291 36.86 -8.30 -9.63
CA TRP A 291 37.83 -7.69 -8.71
C TRP A 291 39.08 -8.58 -8.50
N LYS A 292 39.54 -8.72 -7.25
CA LYS A 292 40.62 -9.61 -6.80
C LYS A 292 40.17 -11.06 -6.59
N LYS A 293 38.92 -11.41 -6.95
CA LYS A 293 38.39 -12.76 -6.82
C LYS A 293 38.42 -13.50 -8.15
N ASN A 294 38.91 -14.74 -8.09
CA ASN A 294 38.78 -15.74 -9.13
C ASN A 294 38.12 -16.95 -8.49
N CYS A 295 36.90 -17.26 -8.90
CA CYS A 295 36.08 -18.28 -8.29
C CYS A 295 35.71 -19.32 -9.34
N THR A 296 35.90 -20.58 -8.98
CA THR A 296 35.45 -21.76 -9.73
C THR A 296 34.66 -22.65 -8.79
N GLY A 297 33.62 -23.31 -9.30
CA GLY A 297 32.79 -24.17 -8.47
C GLY A 297 31.65 -24.82 -9.23
N THR A 298 30.69 -25.35 -8.47
CA THR A 298 29.50 -26.02 -8.99
C THR A 298 28.22 -25.43 -8.41
N ILE A 299 27.19 -25.35 -9.25
CA ILE A 299 25.82 -25.03 -8.87
C ILE A 299 25.01 -26.31 -8.82
N GLU A 300 24.26 -26.50 -7.75
CA GLU A 300 23.34 -27.62 -7.55
C GLU A 300 21.92 -27.11 -7.29
N PHE A 301 21.00 -27.41 -8.20
CA PHE A 301 19.59 -27.01 -8.07
C PHE A 301 18.82 -27.97 -7.17
N ASN A 302 17.87 -27.43 -6.40
CA ASN A 302 16.99 -28.27 -5.59
C ASN A 302 15.99 -29.05 -6.47
N LYS A 303 15.66 -30.29 -6.05
CA LYS A 303 14.86 -31.25 -6.86
C LYS A 303 13.36 -30.94 -6.91
N ASN A 304 12.85 -30.13 -5.98
CA ASN A 304 11.42 -29.87 -5.77
C ASN A 304 11.16 -28.37 -5.82
N GLU A 305 11.13 -27.79 -7.02
CA GLU A 305 10.92 -26.35 -7.17
C GLU A 305 9.74 -26.10 -8.09
N ASN A 306 8.89 -25.17 -7.66
CA ASN A 306 7.59 -24.97 -8.24
C ASN A 306 7.70 -24.21 -9.56
N TYR A 307 6.91 -24.63 -10.53
CA TYR A 307 6.56 -23.77 -11.66
C TYR A 307 5.65 -22.69 -11.13
N VAL A 308 6.22 -21.54 -10.78
CA VAL A 308 5.40 -20.34 -10.66
C VAL A 308 5.21 -19.86 -12.09
N ASN A 309 4.15 -20.33 -12.77
CA ASN A 309 3.75 -19.65 -13.99
C ASN A 309 3.64 -18.16 -13.61
N LEU A 310 4.27 -17.26 -14.39
CA LEU A 310 4.19 -15.79 -14.26
C LEU A 310 3.48 -15.12 -15.47
N GLY A 311 2.53 -15.82 -16.11
CA GLY A 311 1.51 -15.36 -17.04
C GLY A 311 1.02 -13.91 -16.96
N LEU A 312 0.76 -13.44 -18.19
CA LEU A 312 -0.06 -12.31 -18.59
C LEU A 312 0.27 -10.93 -18.00
N CYS A 313 1.49 -10.75 -17.49
CA CYS A 313 2.21 -9.52 -17.79
C CYS A 313 2.88 -9.70 -19.16
N LEU A 314 2.26 -9.16 -20.23
CA LEU A 314 2.95 -8.94 -21.50
C LEU A 314 3.55 -10.21 -22.14
N GLU A 315 2.88 -11.35 -21.92
CA GLU A 315 3.23 -12.67 -22.46
C GLU A 315 4.48 -13.34 -21.84
N TRP A 316 4.91 -12.92 -20.65
CA TRP A 316 5.98 -13.57 -19.90
C TRP A 316 5.51 -14.81 -19.13
N THR A 317 6.41 -15.77 -19.00
CA THR A 317 6.38 -16.89 -18.06
C THR A 317 7.70 -16.87 -17.31
N MET A 318 7.69 -17.14 -16.02
CA MET A 318 8.92 -17.19 -15.23
C MET A 318 9.02 -18.53 -14.52
N VAL A 319 10.22 -18.91 -14.11
CA VAL A 319 10.46 -20.04 -13.20
C VAL A 319 11.51 -19.60 -12.20
N LEU A 320 11.22 -19.81 -10.91
CA LEU A 320 12.14 -19.50 -9.82
C LEU A 320 12.76 -20.79 -9.29
N LYS A 321 14.08 -20.77 -9.14
CA LYS A 321 14.85 -21.91 -8.65
C LYS A 321 15.89 -21.49 -7.64
N SER A 322 15.86 -22.08 -6.45
CA SER A 322 16.93 -21.93 -5.46
C SER A 322 18.03 -22.97 -5.71
N PHE A 323 19.27 -22.55 -5.50
CA PHE A 323 20.41 -23.42 -5.70
C PHE A 323 21.48 -23.17 -4.65
N LYS A 324 22.30 -24.21 -4.46
CA LYS A 324 23.52 -24.12 -3.67
C LYS A 324 24.71 -23.97 -4.58
N ILE A 325 25.71 -23.27 -4.08
CA ILE A 325 27.01 -23.12 -4.70
C ILE A 325 28.04 -23.80 -3.83
N LEU A 326 28.90 -24.59 -4.45
CA LEU A 326 30.07 -25.20 -3.83
C LEU A 326 31.29 -24.70 -4.60
N LEU A 327 32.10 -23.87 -3.96
CA LEU A 327 33.34 -23.35 -4.53
C LEU A 327 34.50 -24.35 -4.33
N ASP A 328 35.47 -24.34 -5.24
CA ASP A 328 36.61 -25.27 -5.19
C ASP A 328 37.51 -25.06 -3.96
N ASN A 329 37.46 -23.87 -3.35
CA ASN A 329 38.15 -23.56 -2.10
C ASN A 329 37.43 -24.10 -0.85
N GLY A 330 36.28 -24.76 -1.01
CA GLY A 330 35.47 -25.31 0.07
C GLY A 330 34.39 -24.37 0.61
N ASP A 331 34.31 -23.14 0.12
CA ASP A 331 33.26 -22.21 0.52
C ASP A 331 31.92 -22.58 -0.11
N GLU A 332 30.84 -22.32 0.62
CA GLU A 332 29.48 -22.52 0.16
C GLU A 332 28.78 -21.17 -0.06
N GLY A 333 27.89 -21.13 -1.05
CA GLY A 333 27.00 -20.01 -1.29
C GLY A 333 25.58 -20.48 -1.55
N PHE A 334 24.65 -19.54 -1.51
CA PHE A 334 23.24 -19.77 -1.84
C PHE A 334 22.77 -18.72 -2.81
N GLY A 335 21.81 -19.07 -3.65
CA GLY A 335 21.28 -18.16 -4.64
C GLY A 335 19.94 -18.58 -5.22
N VAL A 336 19.36 -17.65 -5.97
CA VAL A 336 18.08 -17.81 -6.65
C VAL A 336 18.27 -17.51 -8.14
N LEU A 337 17.68 -18.34 -8.98
CA LEU A 337 17.67 -18.27 -10.43
C LEU A 337 16.26 -17.89 -10.88
N HIS A 338 16.18 -16.84 -11.68
CA HIS A 338 14.99 -16.40 -12.38
C HIS A 338 15.12 -16.81 -13.84
N LEU A 339 14.19 -17.60 -14.36
CA LEU A 339 14.13 -17.96 -15.78
C LEU A 339 12.86 -17.37 -16.38
N GLY A 340 12.99 -16.28 -17.11
CA GLY A 340 11.91 -15.65 -17.85
C GLY A 340 11.88 -16.06 -19.32
N MET A 341 10.69 -16.36 -19.82
CA MET A 341 10.43 -16.56 -21.24
C MET A 341 9.17 -15.78 -21.62
N ARG A 342 9.33 -14.86 -22.57
CA ARG A 342 8.24 -14.22 -23.26
C ARG A 342 7.99 -14.91 -24.58
N SER A 343 6.75 -15.32 -24.83
CA SER A 343 6.33 -15.86 -26.11
C SER A 343 5.12 -15.11 -26.63
N LYS A 344 5.17 -14.63 -27.87
CA LYS A 344 4.02 -13.98 -28.52
C LYS A 344 2.84 -14.95 -28.54
N SER A 345 1.78 -14.67 -27.78
CA SER A 345 0.61 -15.55 -27.67
C SER A 345 -0.64 -14.79 -28.10
N ASP A 346 -1.48 -15.41 -28.94
CA ASP A 346 -2.76 -14.83 -29.37
C ASP A 346 -3.82 -14.76 -28.24
N VAL A 347 -3.46 -15.17 -27.01
CA VAL A 347 -4.38 -15.22 -25.86
C VAL A 347 -4.42 -13.86 -25.18
N LYS A 348 -5.40 -13.04 -25.55
CA LYS A 348 -5.77 -11.85 -24.76
C LYS A 348 -6.39 -12.30 -23.44
N SER A 349 -5.81 -11.86 -22.31
CA SER A 349 -6.41 -12.05 -20.98
C SER A 349 -7.85 -11.53 -20.96
N THR A 350 -8.78 -12.38 -20.52
CA THR A 350 -10.23 -12.14 -20.51
C THR A 350 -10.73 -11.51 -19.20
N PHE A 351 -9.84 -11.13 -18.29
CA PHE A 351 -10.22 -10.52 -17.02
C PHE A 351 -10.59 -9.04 -17.17
N ASP A 352 -11.85 -8.73 -16.86
CA ASP A 352 -12.35 -7.37 -16.71
C ASP A 352 -12.19 -6.96 -15.23
N PRO A 353 -11.24 -6.07 -14.89
CA PRO A 353 -11.03 -5.67 -13.50
C PRO A 353 -12.30 -4.98 -12.95
N PRO A 354 -12.57 -5.10 -11.64
CA PRO A 354 -13.68 -4.36 -11.03
C PRO A 354 -13.49 -2.86 -11.24
N PRO A 355 -14.57 -2.06 -11.26
CA PRO A 355 -14.45 -0.61 -11.29
C PRO A 355 -13.63 -0.12 -10.11
N ILE A 356 -12.54 0.58 -10.40
CA ILE A 356 -11.68 1.17 -9.39
C ILE A 356 -12.22 2.56 -9.07
N LEU A 357 -12.57 2.77 -7.79
CA LEU A 357 -12.95 4.07 -7.28
C LEU A 357 -11.68 4.81 -6.86
N LEU A 358 -11.02 5.47 -7.80
CA LEU A 358 -9.92 6.35 -7.44
C LEU A 358 -10.44 7.63 -6.78
N ILE A 359 -9.78 8.02 -5.69
CA ILE A 359 -9.80 9.40 -5.19
C ILE A 359 -9.00 10.25 -6.19
N ASP A 360 -9.65 10.71 -7.25
CA ASP A 360 -9.00 11.42 -8.36
C ASP A 360 -8.45 12.78 -7.86
N LYS A 361 -7.12 12.92 -7.86
CA LYS A 361 -6.38 14.16 -7.52
C LYS A 361 -6.43 15.18 -8.68
N LYS A 362 -7.58 15.38 -9.33
CA LYS A 362 -7.68 16.42 -10.36
C LYS A 362 -7.59 17.82 -9.74
N LYS A 363 -6.69 18.63 -10.31
CA LYS A 363 -6.46 20.03 -9.93
C LYS A 363 -7.69 20.90 -10.24
N SER A 364 -8.13 21.62 -9.21
CA SER A 364 -8.71 22.97 -9.24
C SER A 364 -9.78 23.24 -10.31
N CYS A 365 -11.02 22.88 -10.00
CA CYS A 365 -12.16 23.70 -10.43
C CYS A 365 -12.46 24.71 -9.31
N ALA A 366 -12.84 25.94 -9.65
CA ALA A 366 -13.31 26.92 -8.68
C ALA A 366 -14.51 26.33 -7.93
N SER A 367 -14.29 25.86 -6.69
CA SER A 367 -15.28 24.98 -6.06
C SER A 367 -16.44 25.80 -5.48
N LYS A 368 -17.67 25.35 -5.76
CA LYS A 368 -18.91 25.88 -5.18
C LYS A 368 -18.81 25.80 -3.64
N ASN A 369 -19.59 26.61 -2.92
CA ASN A 369 -19.63 26.49 -1.45
C ASN A 369 -20.38 25.23 -0.99
N VAL A 370 -21.26 24.70 -1.84
CA VAL A 370 -22.07 23.51 -1.57
C VAL A 370 -22.05 22.61 -2.80
N VAL A 371 -21.83 21.31 -2.59
CA VAL A 371 -21.74 20.30 -3.66
C VAL A 371 -22.52 19.06 -3.24
N LEU A 372 -23.31 18.47 -4.14
CA LEU A 372 -24.05 17.23 -3.86
C LEU A 372 -23.13 16.01 -3.82
N LEU A 373 -23.48 14.98 -3.05
CA LEU A 373 -22.67 13.74 -2.98
C LEU A 373 -22.54 13.03 -4.35
N ASN A 374 -23.49 13.20 -5.26
CA ASN A 374 -23.47 12.59 -6.59
C ASN A 374 -22.80 13.48 -7.66
N GLU A 375 -22.28 14.66 -7.31
CA GLU A 375 -21.52 15.50 -8.23
C GLU A 375 -20.03 15.08 -8.23
N ASP A 376 -19.40 15.09 -9.41
CA ASP A 376 -17.98 14.71 -9.57
C ASP A 376 -17.02 15.57 -8.73
N GLU A 377 -17.39 16.83 -8.48
CA GLU A 377 -16.63 17.75 -7.60
C GLU A 377 -16.49 17.21 -6.18
N CYS A 378 -17.46 16.43 -5.69
CA CYS A 378 -17.45 15.84 -4.35
C CYS A 378 -16.46 14.65 -4.24
N LYS A 379 -16.02 14.08 -5.37
CA LYS A 379 -15.01 13.00 -5.40
C LYS A 379 -13.58 13.52 -5.18
N ASN A 380 -13.40 14.84 -5.01
CA ASN A 380 -12.12 15.45 -4.69
C ASN A 380 -11.98 15.72 -3.18
N SER A 381 -11.03 15.05 -2.53
CA SER A 381 -10.78 15.21 -1.10
C SER A 381 -10.32 16.61 -0.69
N ALA A 382 -9.73 17.40 -1.61
CA ALA A 382 -9.40 18.80 -1.35
C ALA A 382 -10.63 19.72 -1.28
N VAL A 383 -11.76 19.30 -1.86
CA VAL A 383 -13.05 20.04 -1.87
C VAL A 383 -13.96 19.53 -0.75
N ALA A 384 -14.11 18.21 -0.64
CA ALA A 384 -15.11 17.58 0.22
C ALA A 384 -14.53 16.98 1.52
N GLY A 385 -13.22 17.04 1.72
CA GLY A 385 -12.52 16.29 2.78
C GLY A 385 -12.57 14.77 2.56
N GLY A 386 -11.96 14.01 3.46
CA GLY A 386 -11.89 12.54 3.35
C GLY A 386 -13.26 11.85 3.37
N LYS A 387 -14.11 12.18 4.35
CA LYS A 387 -15.44 11.56 4.50
C LYS A 387 -16.37 11.88 3.34
N GLY A 388 -16.42 13.15 2.94
CA GLY A 388 -17.26 13.60 1.82
C GLY A 388 -16.87 12.94 0.50
N CYS A 389 -15.55 12.83 0.24
CA CYS A 389 -15.03 12.12 -0.91
C CYS A 389 -15.36 10.62 -0.88
N SER A 390 -15.13 9.95 0.25
CA SER A 390 -15.48 8.53 0.43
C SER A 390 -16.98 8.27 0.20
N LEU A 391 -17.85 9.13 0.73
CA LEU A 391 -19.30 9.04 0.54
C LEU A 391 -19.74 9.27 -0.91
N ALA A 392 -19.08 10.16 -1.64
CA ALA A 392 -19.36 10.39 -3.06
C ALA A 392 -19.02 9.14 -3.89
N LEU A 393 -17.86 8.52 -3.63
CA LEU A 393 -17.45 7.27 -4.27
C LEU A 393 -18.40 6.11 -3.93
N LEU A 394 -18.81 5.98 -2.65
CA LEU A 394 -19.82 5.00 -2.25
C LEU A 394 -21.17 5.23 -2.94
N SER A 395 -21.56 6.50 -3.15
CA SER A 395 -22.83 6.84 -3.80
C SER A 395 -22.83 6.37 -5.26
N GLU A 396 -21.75 6.64 -5.99
CA GLU A 396 -21.54 6.13 -7.36
C GLU A 396 -21.58 4.60 -7.41
N LEU A 397 -20.88 3.93 -6.48
CA LEU A 397 -20.88 2.48 -6.39
C LEU A 397 -22.28 1.91 -6.12
N SER A 398 -23.06 2.56 -5.24
CA SER A 398 -24.41 2.15 -4.91
C SER A 398 -25.36 2.20 -6.12
N GLU A 399 -25.20 3.20 -7.00
CA GLU A 399 -26.00 3.34 -8.22
C GLU A 399 -25.67 2.25 -9.25
N LYS A 400 -24.38 1.89 -9.33
CA LYS A 400 -23.86 0.86 -10.24
C LYS A 400 -24.25 -0.55 -9.81
N GLU A 401 -23.98 -0.89 -8.55
CA GLU A 401 -24.08 -2.27 -8.04
C GLU A 401 -25.46 -2.60 -7.48
N ARG A 402 -26.19 -1.59 -6.97
CA ARG A 402 -27.56 -1.71 -6.42
C ARG A 402 -27.72 -2.74 -5.29
N LEU A 403 -26.63 -3.09 -4.60
CA LEU A 403 -26.61 -4.00 -3.46
C LEU A 403 -26.86 -3.30 -2.13
N PHE A 404 -26.53 -2.02 -2.05
CA PHE A 404 -26.70 -1.16 -0.89
C PHE A 404 -27.13 0.24 -1.32
N TYR A 405 -27.46 1.09 -0.35
CA TYR A 405 -27.81 2.48 -0.54
C TYR A 405 -26.85 3.39 0.23
N VAL A 406 -26.62 4.60 -0.27
CA VAL A 406 -26.01 5.68 0.51
C VAL A 406 -27.09 6.73 0.78
N PRO A 407 -27.28 7.19 2.03
CA PRO A 407 -28.26 8.22 2.33
C PRO A 407 -27.94 9.51 1.57
N LYS A 408 -28.98 10.19 1.07
CA LYS A 408 -28.84 11.43 0.32
C LYS A 408 -28.17 12.50 1.18
N GLY A 409 -27.38 13.34 0.55
CA GLY A 409 -26.64 14.37 1.26
C GLY A 409 -25.86 15.27 0.33
N PHE A 410 -25.17 16.22 0.94
CA PHE A 410 -24.32 17.19 0.28
C PHE A 410 -23.20 17.63 1.22
N VAL A 411 -22.22 18.32 0.66
CA VAL A 411 -21.03 18.78 1.38
C VAL A 411 -20.95 20.30 1.31
N VAL A 412 -20.80 20.92 2.48
CA VAL A 412 -20.34 22.30 2.61
C VAL A 412 -18.83 22.29 2.47
N THR A 413 -18.32 22.87 1.39
CA THR A 413 -16.95 22.62 0.92
C THR A 413 -15.88 23.33 1.74
N THR A 414 -14.64 22.95 1.50
CA THR A 414 -13.45 23.66 2.02
C THR A 414 -13.41 25.14 1.57
N THR A 415 -13.94 25.46 0.39
CA THR A 415 -14.05 26.86 -0.07
C THR A 415 -15.05 27.67 0.76
N ALA A 416 -16.16 27.06 1.18
CA ALA A 416 -17.11 27.70 2.08
C ALA A 416 -16.47 28.03 3.43
N PHE A 417 -15.68 27.09 3.96
CA PHE A 417 -14.91 27.27 5.20
C PHE A 417 -13.88 28.40 5.08
N GLU A 418 -13.08 28.40 4.02
CA GLU A 418 -12.08 29.46 3.78
C GLU A 418 -12.73 30.83 3.61
N SER A 419 -13.86 30.90 2.92
CA SER A 419 -14.64 32.13 2.77
C SER A 419 -15.19 32.61 4.11
N HIS A 420 -15.70 31.70 4.94
CA HIS A 420 -16.17 32.02 6.30
C HIS A 420 -15.05 32.60 7.17
N ILE A 421 -13.85 32.01 7.16
CA ILE A 421 -12.69 32.54 7.88
C ILE A 421 -12.31 33.93 7.36
N LYS A 422 -12.23 34.11 6.03
CA LYS A 422 -11.86 35.40 5.41
C LYS A 422 -12.84 36.52 5.80
N CYS A 423 -14.13 36.23 5.87
CA CYS A 423 -15.16 37.20 6.23
C CYS A 423 -15.21 37.51 7.74
N ASN A 424 -14.82 36.57 8.61
CA ASN A 424 -14.85 36.73 10.06
C ASN A 424 -13.46 37.09 10.62
N LYS A 425 -13.19 38.40 10.75
CA LYS A 425 -11.89 38.91 11.22
C LYS A 425 -11.46 38.36 12.59
N THR A 426 -12.39 38.22 13.53
CA THR A 426 -12.11 37.68 14.88
C THR A 426 -11.63 36.23 14.80
N VAL A 427 -12.32 35.40 14.00
CA VAL A 427 -11.96 34.01 13.76
C VAL A 427 -10.59 33.90 13.09
N ASN A 428 -10.36 34.66 12.02
CA ASN A 428 -9.08 34.66 11.32
C ASN A 428 -7.92 35.06 12.24
N TYR A 429 -8.12 36.11 13.06
CA TYR A 429 -7.14 36.53 14.04
C TYR A 429 -6.85 35.45 15.08
N ALA A 430 -7.88 34.76 15.59
CA ALA A 430 -7.71 33.67 16.55
C ALA A 430 -6.93 32.48 15.95
N ILE A 431 -7.23 32.08 14.70
CA ILE A 431 -6.51 31.02 13.98
C ILE A 431 -5.03 31.37 13.80
N GLN A 432 -4.72 32.63 13.47
CA GLN A 432 -3.33 33.07 13.32
C GLN A 432 -2.52 32.93 14.60
N ARG A 433 -3.18 33.01 15.76
CA ARG A 433 -2.56 32.89 17.08
C ARG A 433 -2.57 31.48 17.66
N LEU A 434 -3.11 30.47 16.97
CA LEU A 434 -3.12 29.06 17.43
C LEU A 434 -1.73 28.47 17.71
N ALA A 435 -0.65 29.09 17.22
CA ALA A 435 0.71 28.73 17.62
C ALA A 435 1.03 29.11 19.07
N GLU A 436 0.35 30.13 19.61
CA GLU A 436 0.56 30.74 20.92
C GLU A 436 -0.53 30.37 21.95
N VAL A 437 -1.72 29.95 21.50
CA VAL A 437 -2.88 29.63 22.36
C VAL A 437 -3.37 28.20 22.18
N SER A 438 -4.13 27.70 23.17
CA SER A 438 -4.60 26.30 23.26
C SER A 438 -5.86 25.98 22.45
N GLY A 439 -6.51 26.95 21.80
CA GLY A 439 -7.69 26.74 20.95
C GLY A 439 -8.43 28.05 20.62
N CYS A 440 -9.44 28.00 19.75
CA CYS A 440 -10.27 29.16 19.38
C CYS A 440 -11.75 28.80 19.12
N ILE A 441 -12.31 27.94 19.98
CA ILE A 441 -13.69 27.44 19.84
C ILE A 441 -14.71 28.57 20.00
N GLU A 442 -14.55 29.43 21.01
CA GLU A 442 -15.54 30.46 21.37
C GLU A 442 -15.69 31.52 20.26
N GLU A 443 -14.58 31.95 19.67
CA GLU A 443 -14.58 32.91 18.55
C GLU A 443 -15.26 32.32 17.31
N PHE A 444 -15.09 31.02 17.06
CA PHE A 444 -15.79 30.33 15.99
C PHE A 444 -17.28 30.20 16.27
N GLN A 445 -17.66 29.77 17.48
CA GLN A 445 -19.07 29.54 17.82
C GLN A 445 -19.89 30.84 17.90
N SER A 446 -19.24 31.96 18.19
CA SER A 446 -19.87 33.29 18.14
C SER A 446 -19.94 33.90 16.73
N SER A 447 -19.28 33.29 15.74
CA SER A 447 -19.32 33.74 14.34
C SER A 447 -20.67 33.46 13.69
N LYS A 448 -21.04 34.28 12.70
CA LYS A 448 -22.29 34.09 11.93
C LYS A 448 -21.96 33.67 10.51
N MET A 449 -22.61 32.60 10.05
CA MET A 449 -22.57 32.21 8.65
C MET A 449 -23.26 33.27 7.78
N SER A 450 -22.68 33.56 6.61
CA SER A 450 -23.22 34.55 5.67
C SER A 450 -24.60 34.14 5.13
N ASP A 451 -25.45 35.12 4.85
CA ASP A 451 -26.80 34.86 4.32
C ASP A 451 -26.77 34.20 2.95
N SER A 452 -25.75 34.48 2.13
CA SER A 452 -25.52 33.80 0.84
C SER A 452 -25.36 32.29 1.03
N LEU A 453 -24.45 31.87 1.92
CA LEU A 453 -24.19 30.44 2.15
C LEU A 453 -25.40 29.75 2.79
N LYS A 454 -26.09 30.41 3.72
CA LYS A 454 -27.34 29.89 4.29
C LYS A 454 -28.42 29.67 3.22
N THR A 455 -28.50 30.57 2.23
CA THR A 455 -29.44 30.45 1.12
C THR A 455 -29.05 29.29 0.21
N GLU A 456 -27.76 29.14 -0.14
CA GLU A 456 -27.27 28.00 -0.92
C GLU A 456 -27.58 26.65 -0.24
N ILE A 457 -27.34 26.53 1.07
CA ILE A 457 -27.69 25.32 1.84
C ILE A 457 -29.20 25.06 1.80
N ARG A 458 -30.02 26.11 1.95
CA ARG A 458 -31.48 26.01 1.88
C ARG A 458 -31.95 25.52 0.51
N ASP A 459 -31.41 26.08 -0.56
CA ASP A 459 -31.79 25.74 -1.93
C ASP A 459 -31.43 24.29 -2.26
N VAL A 460 -30.26 23.82 -1.83
CA VAL A 460 -29.85 22.40 -1.97
C VAL A 460 -30.77 21.47 -1.17
N LEU A 461 -31.16 21.85 0.05
CA LEU A 461 -32.12 21.07 0.84
C LEU A 461 -33.49 20.97 0.17
N LEU A 462 -33.99 22.07 -0.40
CA LEU A 462 -35.27 22.09 -1.13
C LEU A 462 -35.19 21.36 -2.47
N TYR A 463 -34.01 21.28 -3.08
CA TYR A 463 -33.77 20.46 -4.27
C TYR A 463 -33.80 18.96 -3.95
N LEU A 464 -33.21 18.54 -2.83
CA LEU A 464 -33.12 17.13 -2.46
C LEU A 464 -34.41 16.55 -1.85
N TYR A 465 -35.22 17.40 -1.18
CA TYR A 465 -36.37 16.97 -0.40
C TYR A 465 -37.61 17.85 -0.67
N GLU A 466 -38.75 17.20 -0.92
CA GLU A 466 -40.05 17.89 -1.08
C GLU A 466 -40.47 18.65 0.20
N SER A 467 -40.13 18.11 1.38
CA SER A 467 -40.32 18.77 2.67
C SER A 467 -39.15 18.48 3.61
N VAL A 468 -38.38 19.51 3.91
CA VAL A 468 -37.23 19.44 4.84
C VAL A 468 -37.68 19.33 6.29
N GLU A 469 -38.93 19.69 6.60
CA GLU A 469 -39.44 19.71 7.96
C GLU A 469 -39.50 18.32 8.59
N HIS A 470 -39.73 17.26 7.82
CA HIS A 470 -39.84 15.90 8.37
C HIS A 470 -38.53 15.10 8.32
N VAL A 471 -37.48 15.67 7.74
CA VAL A 471 -36.19 15.00 7.59
C VAL A 471 -35.27 15.37 8.76
N ARG A 472 -34.43 14.43 9.16
CA ARG A 472 -33.37 14.61 10.16
C ARG A 472 -32.03 14.41 9.48
N PHE A 473 -31.04 15.21 9.87
CA PHE A 473 -29.72 15.20 9.26
C PHE A 473 -28.65 14.92 10.30
N SER A 474 -27.63 14.16 9.89
CA SER A 474 -26.33 14.12 10.55
C SER A 474 -25.42 15.16 9.90
N VAL A 475 -24.79 15.99 10.72
CA VAL A 475 -23.81 17.00 10.30
C VAL A 475 -22.44 16.54 10.79
N ARG A 476 -21.57 16.14 9.86
CA ARG A 476 -20.31 15.43 10.14
C ARG A 476 -19.12 16.23 9.62
N SER A 477 -18.12 16.45 10.46
CA SER A 477 -16.84 17.02 10.06
C SER A 477 -16.12 16.13 9.03
N SER A 478 -15.52 16.75 8.01
CA SER A 478 -14.75 16.08 6.94
C SER A 478 -13.51 16.90 6.62
N ALA A 479 -12.42 16.69 7.35
CA ALA A 479 -11.19 17.44 7.16
C ALA A 479 -10.38 16.95 5.95
N CYS A 480 -9.59 17.84 5.35
CA CYS A 480 -8.59 17.42 4.37
C CYS A 480 -7.48 16.62 5.06
N GLY A 481 -7.13 15.45 4.51
CA GLY A 481 -6.14 14.54 5.09
C GLY A 481 -6.67 13.61 6.19
N GLU A 482 -7.91 13.82 6.65
CA GLU A 482 -8.66 12.81 7.43
C GLU A 482 -9.11 11.67 6.50
N ASP A 483 -9.22 10.45 7.04
CA ASP A 483 -9.63 9.23 6.32
C ASP A 483 -8.84 9.00 5.01
N SER A 484 -7.55 9.32 5.03
CA SER A 484 -6.61 9.02 3.95
C SER A 484 -5.99 7.64 4.16
N GLU A 485 -5.42 7.06 3.10
CA GLU A 485 -4.70 5.78 3.19
C GLU A 485 -3.54 5.81 4.20
N ASP A 486 -3.01 7.00 4.49
CA ASP A 486 -1.92 7.19 5.45
C ASP A 486 -2.41 7.44 6.88
N LEU A 487 -3.61 8.01 7.08
CA LEU A 487 -4.08 8.49 8.38
C LEU A 487 -5.60 8.36 8.53
N SER A 488 -6.03 7.66 9.59
CA SER A 488 -7.41 7.67 10.09
C SER A 488 -7.49 8.55 11.35
N ALA A 489 -8.08 9.74 11.25
CA ALA A 489 -8.29 10.61 12.41
C ALA A 489 -9.59 10.25 13.13
N ALA A 490 -9.68 9.02 13.65
CA ALA A 490 -10.89 8.52 14.29
C ALA A 490 -11.21 9.30 15.59
N GLY A 491 -12.47 9.73 15.73
CA GLY A 491 -13.02 10.26 16.99
C GLY A 491 -12.56 11.66 17.41
N GLN A 492 -11.72 12.35 16.62
CA GLN A 492 -11.14 13.65 17.01
C GLN A 492 -12.04 14.86 16.67
N MET A 493 -13.04 14.69 15.81
CA MET A 493 -13.84 15.80 15.29
C MET A 493 -15.34 15.56 15.45
N LEU A 494 -16.10 16.65 15.60
CA LEU A 494 -17.50 16.60 16.02
C LEU A 494 -18.42 16.05 14.92
N THR A 495 -19.37 15.21 15.33
CA THR A 495 -20.57 14.85 14.58
C THR A 495 -21.80 15.26 15.39
N VAL A 496 -22.78 15.89 14.74
CA VAL A 496 -24.06 16.28 15.35
C VAL A 496 -25.18 15.49 14.69
N LEU A 497 -25.91 14.69 15.48
CA LEU A 497 -27.01 13.85 15.01
C LEU A 497 -28.37 14.52 15.29
N GLY A 498 -29.40 14.07 14.58
CA GLY A 498 -30.79 14.45 14.82
C GLY A 498 -31.13 15.89 14.43
N VAL A 499 -30.34 16.53 13.57
CA VAL A 499 -30.49 17.96 13.27
C VAL A 499 -31.69 18.19 12.36
N ARG A 500 -32.52 19.18 12.71
CA ARG A 500 -33.72 19.57 11.95
C ARG A 500 -33.76 21.07 11.72
N GLY A 501 -34.07 21.46 10.49
CA GLY A 501 -34.32 22.86 10.12
C GLY A 501 -33.04 23.63 9.81
N ILE A 502 -33.16 24.58 8.88
CA ILE A 502 -32.02 25.29 8.29
C ILE A 502 -31.11 25.96 9.33
N ASN A 503 -31.68 26.63 10.33
CA ASN A 503 -30.90 27.32 11.36
C ASN A 503 -30.05 26.35 12.17
N ASN A 504 -30.65 25.25 12.64
CA ASN A 504 -29.93 24.24 13.42
C ASN A 504 -28.86 23.52 12.57
N ILE A 505 -29.11 23.31 11.28
CA ILE A 505 -28.11 22.77 10.34
C ILE A 505 -26.92 23.74 10.24
N THR A 506 -27.19 25.04 10.04
CA THR A 506 -26.12 26.04 9.91
C THR A 506 -25.33 26.22 11.19
N ASP A 507 -25.97 26.12 12.36
CA ASP A 507 -25.31 26.15 13.66
C ASP A 507 -24.46 24.89 13.89
N ALA A 508 -24.95 23.72 13.47
CA ALA A 508 -24.19 22.47 13.52
C ALA A 508 -22.96 22.52 12.61
N VAL A 509 -23.04 23.14 11.42
CA VAL A 509 -21.88 23.36 10.54
C VAL A 509 -20.81 24.22 11.23
N ILE A 510 -21.21 25.31 11.89
CA ILE A 510 -20.28 26.16 12.66
C ILE A 510 -19.65 25.37 13.81
N LYS A 511 -20.43 24.55 14.52
CA LYS A 511 -19.91 23.68 15.59
C LYS A 511 -18.88 22.68 15.04
N CYS A 512 -19.15 22.03 13.91
CA CYS A 512 -18.19 21.16 13.26
C CYS A 512 -16.91 21.92 12.90
N TRP A 513 -17.01 23.11 12.28
CA TRP A 513 -15.85 23.98 12.00
C TRP A 513 -15.06 24.35 13.25
N SER A 514 -15.74 24.68 14.36
CA SER A 514 -15.09 25.01 15.63
C SER A 514 -14.33 23.82 16.23
N SER A 515 -14.81 22.59 16.03
CA SER A 515 -14.23 21.39 16.67
C SER A 515 -12.79 21.10 16.23
N LYS A 516 -12.43 21.51 15.01
CA LYS A 516 -11.05 21.42 14.49
C LYS A 516 -10.04 22.20 15.34
N PHE A 517 -10.49 23.26 16.00
CA PHE A 517 -9.65 24.15 16.80
C PHE A 517 -9.81 23.92 18.31
N GLY A 518 -10.38 22.78 18.69
CA GLY A 518 -10.35 22.30 20.05
C GLY A 518 -8.95 21.82 20.44
N TYR A 519 -8.69 21.82 21.75
CA TYR A 519 -7.41 21.47 22.31
C TYR A 519 -6.92 20.08 21.83
N GLU A 520 -7.77 19.07 21.90
CA GLU A 520 -7.43 17.69 21.52
C GLU A 520 -7.09 17.58 20.03
N ALA A 521 -7.90 18.16 19.14
CA ALA A 521 -7.67 18.15 17.70
C ALA A 521 -6.35 18.87 17.32
N VAL A 522 -6.04 19.99 17.97
CA VAL A 522 -4.78 20.73 17.75
C VAL A 522 -3.57 19.92 18.22
N GLN A 523 -3.67 19.27 19.38
CA GLN A 523 -2.58 18.45 19.92
C GLN A 523 -2.35 17.19 19.08
N TYR A 524 -3.42 16.53 18.63
CA TYR A 524 -3.34 15.41 17.69
C TYR A 524 -2.64 15.81 16.40
N ALA A 525 -3.03 16.96 15.81
CA ALA A 525 -2.39 17.46 14.60
C ALA A 525 -0.88 17.70 14.80
N ARG A 526 -0.47 18.29 15.94
CA ARG A 526 0.95 18.49 16.28
C ARG A 526 1.73 17.19 16.42
N GLN A 527 1.17 16.21 17.13
CA GLN A 527 1.81 14.91 17.35
C GLN A 527 2.02 14.13 16.05
N ASN A 528 1.10 14.29 15.09
CA ASN A 528 1.15 13.61 13.80
C ASN A 528 1.75 14.46 12.67
N GLY A 529 2.42 15.58 13.01
CA GLY A 529 3.04 16.46 12.02
C GLY A 529 2.08 17.12 11.02
N GLN A 530 0.78 17.14 11.32
CA GLN A 530 -0.26 17.70 10.46
C GLN A 530 -0.34 19.23 10.57
N SER A 531 -0.70 19.88 9.46
CA SER A 531 -0.95 21.31 9.47
C SER A 531 -2.25 21.64 10.21
N ILE A 532 -2.11 22.38 11.32
CA ILE A 532 -3.22 22.93 12.11
C ILE A 532 -4.13 23.84 11.26
N LYS A 533 -3.56 24.48 10.22
CA LYS A 533 -4.26 25.44 9.33
C LYS A 533 -4.91 24.80 8.12
N SER A 534 -5.03 23.47 8.06
CA SER A 534 -5.68 22.78 6.93
C SER A 534 -7.16 23.20 6.79
N SER A 535 -7.72 23.12 5.59
CA SER A 535 -9.15 23.37 5.34
C SER A 535 -10.01 22.19 5.82
N MET A 536 -11.30 22.42 6.03
CA MET A 536 -12.25 21.39 6.42
C MET A 536 -13.62 21.59 5.78
N ALA A 537 -14.16 20.53 5.22
CA ALA A 537 -15.52 20.44 4.74
C ALA A 537 -16.46 19.88 5.82
N VAL A 538 -17.76 19.97 5.60
CA VAL A 538 -18.79 19.40 6.48
C VAL A 538 -19.83 18.67 5.63
N VAL A 539 -20.01 17.38 5.91
CA VAL A 539 -21.02 16.54 5.27
C VAL A 539 -22.36 16.73 5.99
N ILE A 540 -23.42 16.98 5.23
CA ILE A 540 -24.80 16.99 5.71
C ILE A 540 -25.53 15.84 5.02
N GLN A 541 -25.92 14.84 5.80
CA GLN A 541 -26.45 13.58 5.29
C GLN A 541 -27.77 13.23 5.99
N GLU A 542 -28.73 12.70 5.24
CA GLU A 542 -30.00 12.19 5.78
C GLU A 542 -29.74 11.09 6.81
N MET A 543 -30.41 11.17 7.96
CA MET A 543 -30.37 10.11 8.96
C MET A 543 -31.28 8.95 8.58
N VAL A 544 -30.72 7.74 8.64
CA VAL A 544 -31.48 6.51 8.46
C VAL A 544 -32.16 6.12 9.77
N PRO A 545 -33.48 5.89 9.81
CA PRO A 545 -34.20 5.31 10.96
C PRO A 545 -33.87 3.82 11.14
N SER A 546 -32.60 3.52 11.45
CA SER A 546 -32.10 2.15 11.48
C SER A 546 -32.76 1.31 12.57
N GLU A 547 -33.17 0.10 12.19
CA GLU A 547 -33.64 -0.94 13.10
C GLU A 547 -32.43 -1.64 13.75
N VAL A 548 -31.37 -1.82 12.96
CA VAL A 548 -30.08 -2.39 13.35
C VAL A 548 -29.01 -1.60 12.66
N SER A 549 -27.90 -1.35 13.34
CA SER A 549 -26.73 -0.69 12.76
C SER A 549 -25.46 -1.26 13.37
N GLY A 550 -24.34 -1.00 12.71
CA GLY A 550 -23.10 -1.63 13.08
C GLY A 550 -21.88 -1.14 12.32
N VAL A 551 -20.78 -1.79 12.62
CA VAL A 551 -19.48 -1.59 11.98
C VAL A 551 -19.01 -2.91 11.40
N LEU A 552 -18.48 -2.88 10.19
CA LEU A 552 -17.83 -3.99 9.51
C LEU A 552 -16.36 -3.65 9.31
N PHE A 553 -15.47 -4.46 9.88
CA PHE A 553 -14.07 -4.52 9.46
C PHE A 553 -13.90 -5.65 8.45
N THR A 554 -13.34 -5.31 7.30
CA THR A 554 -13.09 -6.26 6.21
C THR A 554 -11.86 -7.17 6.44
N VAL A 555 -11.14 -6.91 7.53
CA VAL A 555 -10.09 -7.76 8.11
C VAL A 555 -10.30 -7.85 9.62
N ASP A 556 -9.67 -8.81 10.29
CA ASP A 556 -9.70 -8.87 11.76
C ASP A 556 -9.02 -7.62 12.35
N PRO A 557 -9.73 -6.77 13.12
CA PRO A 557 -9.17 -5.52 13.62
C PRO A 557 -8.10 -5.71 14.70
N VAL A 558 -8.00 -6.91 15.31
CA VAL A 558 -7.01 -7.23 16.35
C VAL A 558 -5.77 -7.84 15.70
N THR A 559 -5.96 -8.89 14.90
CA THR A 559 -4.82 -9.64 14.33
C THR A 559 -4.40 -9.13 12.97
N GLY A 560 -5.23 -8.31 12.29
CA GLY A 560 -5.04 -7.90 10.91
C GLY A 560 -5.22 -9.01 9.88
N ASP A 561 -5.77 -10.17 10.28
CA ASP A 561 -5.97 -11.33 9.40
C ASP A 561 -7.11 -11.10 8.40
N PRO A 562 -6.83 -11.00 7.10
CA PRO A 562 -7.84 -10.75 6.07
C PRO A 562 -8.71 -11.98 5.73
N SER A 563 -8.42 -13.15 6.31
CA SER A 563 -9.32 -14.31 6.20
C SER A 563 -10.57 -14.17 7.07
N ASN A 564 -10.61 -13.21 7.99
CA ASN A 564 -11.74 -13.00 8.89
C ASN A 564 -12.27 -11.57 8.75
N LEU A 565 -13.57 -11.43 8.47
CA LEU A 565 -14.28 -10.16 8.58
C LEU A 565 -14.97 -10.11 9.94
N CYS A 566 -15.00 -8.93 10.56
CA CYS A 566 -15.62 -8.73 11.87
C CYS A 566 -16.78 -7.75 11.75
N ILE A 567 -18.00 -8.21 12.06
CA ILE A 567 -19.19 -7.37 12.13
C ILE A 567 -19.58 -7.21 13.60
N THR A 568 -19.73 -5.97 14.04
CA THR A 568 -20.40 -5.63 15.30
C THR A 568 -21.76 -5.01 14.99
N ALA A 569 -22.80 -5.41 15.71
CA ALA A 569 -24.17 -4.97 15.44
C ALA A 569 -24.97 -4.73 16.73
N ASN A 570 -25.77 -3.67 16.75
CA ASN A 570 -26.72 -3.40 17.83
C ASN A 570 -28.05 -2.85 17.26
N TYR A 571 -29.11 -2.88 18.08
CA TYR A 571 -30.40 -2.30 17.72
C TYR A 571 -30.35 -0.76 17.68
N GLY A 572 -31.15 -0.18 16.80
CA GLY A 572 -31.27 1.27 16.65
C GLY A 572 -30.10 1.89 15.86
N LEU A 573 -29.73 3.12 16.24
CA LEU A 573 -28.70 3.95 15.63
C LEU A 573 -27.27 3.54 16.04
N GLY A 574 -26.32 3.75 15.12
CA GLY A 574 -24.94 3.23 15.22
C GLY A 574 -24.12 3.85 16.33
N GLU A 575 -24.57 4.97 16.90
CA GLU A 575 -23.92 5.63 18.04
C GLU A 575 -23.71 4.66 19.21
N THR A 576 -24.62 3.71 19.43
CA THR A 576 -24.49 2.71 20.50
C THR A 576 -23.34 1.73 20.33
N VAL A 577 -22.94 1.45 19.08
CA VAL A 577 -21.83 0.53 18.76
C VAL A 577 -20.49 1.26 18.89
N VAL A 578 -20.45 2.53 18.47
CA VAL A 578 -19.21 3.33 18.48
C VAL A 578 -18.86 3.86 19.88
N SER A 579 -19.87 4.13 20.73
CA SER A 579 -19.69 4.76 22.04
C SER A 579 -19.39 3.81 23.21
N SER A 580 -19.22 2.49 22.96
CA SER A 580 -19.06 1.46 24.00
C SER A 580 -20.19 1.42 25.05
N LEU A 581 -21.35 2.04 24.77
CA LEU A 581 -22.50 2.12 25.68
C LEU A 581 -23.31 0.82 25.75
N ALA A 582 -23.06 -0.13 24.85
CA ALA A 582 -23.68 -1.43 24.80
C ALA A 582 -22.66 -2.51 24.41
N GLU A 583 -22.92 -3.75 24.81
CA GLU A 583 -22.23 -4.93 24.30
C GLU A 583 -22.97 -5.41 23.04
N PRO A 584 -22.43 -5.17 21.83
CA PRO A 584 -23.08 -5.53 20.57
C PRO A 584 -22.98 -7.03 20.29
N ASP A 585 -23.80 -7.52 19.36
CA ASP A 585 -23.53 -8.81 18.73
C ASP A 585 -22.25 -8.72 17.90
N THR A 586 -21.45 -9.79 17.91
CA THR A 586 -20.24 -9.91 17.10
C THR A 586 -20.35 -11.13 16.20
N PHE A 587 -20.10 -10.94 14.91
CA PHE A 587 -20.04 -12.01 13.91
C PHE A 587 -18.66 -12.01 13.27
N ILE A 588 -18.03 -13.18 13.24
CA ILE A 588 -16.79 -13.40 12.49
C ILE A 588 -17.16 -14.19 11.25
N LEU A 589 -16.90 -13.60 10.07
CA LEU A 589 -17.08 -14.27 8.79
C LEU A 589 -15.73 -14.75 8.26
N GLN A 590 -15.67 -15.99 7.78
CA GLN A 590 -14.51 -16.49 7.06
C GLN A 590 -14.60 -16.11 5.58
N ARG A 591 -13.58 -15.43 5.07
CA ARG A 591 -13.37 -15.16 3.64
C ARG A 591 -12.62 -16.32 2.98
N MET A 592 -13.15 -16.78 1.86
CA MET A 592 -12.55 -17.78 0.99
C MET A 592 -11.76 -17.10 -0.15
N LEU A 593 -10.95 -17.86 -0.90
CA LEU A 593 -10.14 -17.31 -2.01
C LEU A 593 -10.94 -16.65 -3.12
N ASP A 594 -12.15 -17.16 -3.38
CA ASP A 594 -13.06 -16.63 -4.40
C ASP A 594 -13.87 -15.44 -3.88
N ASN A 595 -13.43 -14.82 -2.78
CA ASN A 595 -14.10 -13.72 -2.10
C ASN A 595 -15.50 -14.05 -1.54
N THR A 596 -15.90 -15.33 -1.51
CA THR A 596 -17.12 -15.73 -0.80
C THR A 596 -16.91 -15.70 0.71
N VAL A 597 -17.98 -15.41 1.45
CA VAL A 597 -17.95 -15.36 2.92
C VAL A 597 -18.98 -16.28 3.55
N ALA A 598 -18.62 -16.87 4.68
CA ALA A 598 -19.49 -17.71 5.49
C ALA A 598 -19.31 -17.39 6.98
N ILE A 599 -20.33 -17.66 7.79
CA ILE A 599 -20.25 -17.48 9.24
C ILE A 599 -19.27 -18.49 9.81
N LYS A 600 -18.29 -17.97 10.57
CA LYS A 600 -17.33 -18.77 11.33
C LYS A 600 -17.70 -18.81 12.81
N GLU A 601 -18.02 -17.65 13.38
CA GLU A 601 -18.36 -17.50 14.80
C GLU A 601 -19.43 -16.43 14.98
N LYS A 602 -20.27 -16.62 16.00
CA LYS A 602 -21.32 -15.68 16.40
C LYS A 602 -21.37 -15.59 17.91
N THR A 603 -21.22 -14.37 18.41
CA THR A 603 -21.30 -14.04 19.85
C THR A 603 -22.41 -13.04 20.05
N VAL A 604 -23.43 -13.41 20.83
CA VAL A 604 -24.59 -12.56 21.10
C VAL A 604 -24.28 -11.66 22.30
N GLY A 605 -24.32 -10.34 22.09
CA GLY A 605 -24.06 -9.35 23.12
C GLY A 605 -25.29 -9.06 23.99
N ALA A 606 -25.06 -8.46 25.16
CA ALA A 606 -26.14 -8.15 26.10
C ALA A 606 -27.07 -7.03 25.61
N LYS A 607 -26.68 -6.18 24.63
CA LYS A 607 -27.53 -5.19 23.94
C LYS A 607 -28.55 -4.46 24.85
N LYS A 608 -28.13 -4.05 26.06
CA LYS A 608 -29.05 -3.49 27.09
C LYS A 608 -29.63 -2.13 26.71
N THR A 609 -29.02 -1.47 25.74
CA THR A 609 -29.31 -0.10 25.35
C THR A 609 -29.47 -0.02 23.84
N GLU A 610 -30.53 0.63 23.38
CA GLU A 610 -30.71 1.07 22.00
C GLU A 610 -30.87 2.60 21.94
N ILE A 611 -30.39 3.23 20.88
CA ILE A 611 -30.67 4.66 20.59
C ILE A 611 -31.56 4.71 19.35
N HIS A 612 -32.65 5.46 19.39
CA HIS A 612 -33.55 5.63 18.25
C HIS A 612 -33.75 7.12 17.95
N MET A 613 -34.19 7.44 16.73
CA MET A 613 -34.57 8.81 16.41
C MET A 613 -35.82 9.19 17.18
N HIS A 614 -35.76 10.34 17.86
CA HIS A 614 -36.89 10.91 18.58
C HIS A 614 -37.49 12.09 17.82
N VAL A 615 -38.81 12.27 17.92
CA VAL A 615 -39.54 13.28 17.15
C VAL A 615 -39.10 14.69 17.53
N ASP A 616 -38.82 14.96 18.82
CA ASP A 616 -38.52 16.32 19.31
C ASP A 616 -37.08 16.54 19.79
N GLU A 617 -36.41 15.49 20.27
CA GLU A 617 -35.08 15.58 20.93
C GLU A 617 -33.92 15.14 20.03
N GLY A 618 -34.20 14.75 18.77
CA GLY A 618 -33.22 14.24 17.83
C GLY A 618 -32.95 12.75 18.03
N THR A 619 -32.30 12.37 19.14
CA THR A 619 -32.04 10.97 19.50
C THR A 619 -32.47 10.70 20.95
N MET A 620 -32.98 9.49 21.22
CA MET A 620 -33.32 9.05 22.57
C MET A 620 -32.75 7.66 22.85
N GLN A 621 -32.23 7.50 24.07
CA GLN A 621 -31.77 6.22 24.59
C GLN A 621 -32.91 5.46 25.25
N LYS A 622 -33.02 4.16 24.96
CA LYS A 622 -34.01 3.26 25.55
C LYS A 622 -33.33 2.01 26.07
N THR A 623 -33.67 1.62 27.31
CA THR A 623 -33.21 0.37 27.91
C THR A 623 -34.08 -0.79 27.44
N LEU A 624 -33.45 -1.85 26.95
CA LEU A 624 -34.13 -3.06 26.49
C LEU A 624 -34.30 -4.07 27.63
N SER A 625 -35.44 -4.78 27.65
CA SER A 625 -35.73 -5.86 28.62
C SER A 625 -34.95 -7.14 28.29
N GLN A 626 -34.59 -7.94 29.31
CA GLN A 626 -33.81 -9.18 29.14
C GLN A 626 -34.48 -10.26 28.26
N GLU A 627 -35.79 -10.20 28.03
CA GLU A 627 -36.49 -11.13 27.15
C GLU A 627 -36.25 -10.85 25.64
N SER A 628 -35.63 -9.71 25.30
CA SER A 628 -35.34 -9.26 23.93
C SER A 628 -33.91 -9.57 23.45
N LEU A 629 -33.18 -10.43 24.17
CA LEU A 629 -31.72 -10.64 24.03
C LEU A 629 -31.30 -11.62 22.92
N GLY A 630 -32.18 -11.92 21.96
CA GLY A 630 -31.80 -12.66 20.77
C GLY A 630 -30.75 -11.91 19.94
N SER A 631 -30.26 -12.55 18.89
CA SER A 631 -29.37 -11.85 17.98
C SER A 631 -30.12 -10.77 17.18
N CYS A 632 -29.53 -9.58 17.03
CA CYS A 632 -30.12 -8.48 16.27
C CYS A 632 -30.01 -8.66 14.75
N LEU A 633 -29.17 -9.59 14.29
CA LEU A 633 -28.88 -9.84 12.89
C LEU A 633 -29.00 -11.34 12.58
N THR A 634 -29.58 -11.67 11.43
CA THR A 634 -29.64 -13.06 10.98
C THR A 634 -28.36 -13.48 10.27
N ASP A 635 -28.17 -14.80 10.24
CA ASP A 635 -27.26 -15.57 9.39
C ASP A 635 -26.96 -14.91 8.05
N GLU A 636 -28.04 -14.83 7.26
CA GLU A 636 -28.03 -14.41 5.87
C GLU A 636 -27.70 -12.92 5.74
N ARG A 637 -28.18 -12.10 6.68
CA ARG A 637 -27.92 -10.66 6.65
C ARG A 637 -26.46 -10.33 6.97
N ALA A 638 -25.84 -11.05 7.91
CA ALA A 638 -24.42 -10.91 8.19
C ALA A 638 -23.57 -11.27 6.95
N VAL A 639 -23.91 -12.36 6.26
CA VAL A 639 -23.24 -12.75 4.99
C VAL A 639 -23.42 -11.68 3.91
N ILE A 640 -24.61 -11.10 3.73
CA ILE A 640 -24.84 -10.02 2.75
C ILE A 640 -23.99 -8.79 3.07
N ILE A 641 -23.90 -8.41 4.34
CA ILE A 641 -23.06 -7.28 4.79
C ILE A 641 -21.58 -7.57 4.52
N GLY A 642 -21.10 -8.77 4.85
CA GLY A 642 -19.73 -9.20 4.57
C GLY A 642 -19.38 -9.17 3.08
N SER A 643 -20.22 -9.77 2.23
CA SER A 643 -20.04 -9.74 0.76
C SER A 643 -20.04 -8.32 0.21
N THR A 644 -20.91 -7.45 0.74
CA THR A 644 -20.93 -6.03 0.36
C THR A 644 -19.63 -5.33 0.78
N GLY A 645 -19.09 -5.65 1.96
CA GLY A 645 -17.82 -5.10 2.42
C GLY A 645 -16.63 -5.52 1.55
N ILE A 646 -16.58 -6.77 1.07
CA ILE A 646 -15.54 -7.21 0.14
C ILE A 646 -15.61 -6.45 -1.17
N LEU A 647 -16.82 -6.26 -1.72
CA LEU A 647 -17.00 -5.44 -2.93
C LEU A 647 -16.49 -4.01 -2.73
N VAL A 648 -16.80 -3.40 -1.58
CA VAL A 648 -16.31 -2.05 -1.23
C VAL A 648 -14.80 -2.07 -1.08
N GLU A 649 -14.21 -3.04 -0.37
CA GLU A 649 -12.75 -3.24 -0.24
C GLU A 649 -12.08 -3.32 -1.62
N ASP A 650 -12.60 -4.16 -2.53
CA ASP A 650 -12.04 -4.38 -3.86
C ASP A 650 -12.08 -3.09 -4.70
N CYS A 651 -13.20 -2.34 -4.68
CA CYS A 651 -13.35 -1.07 -5.40
C CYS A 651 -12.43 0.03 -4.85
N PHE A 652 -12.22 0.05 -3.54
CA PHE A 652 -11.34 0.99 -2.86
C PHE A 652 -9.89 0.48 -2.75
N CYS A 653 -9.60 -0.73 -3.24
CA CYS A 653 -8.29 -1.37 -3.31
C CYS A 653 -7.58 -1.65 -1.97
N ALA A 654 -8.21 -1.42 -0.83
CA ALA A 654 -7.59 -1.58 0.49
C ALA A 654 -8.63 -1.92 1.56
N PRO A 655 -8.25 -2.62 2.65
CA PRO A 655 -9.12 -2.95 3.78
C PRO A 655 -9.89 -1.75 4.32
N ARG A 656 -11.19 -1.95 4.53
CA ARG A 656 -12.14 -0.94 5.01
C ARG A 656 -12.77 -1.26 6.37
N ASP A 657 -12.92 -0.19 7.14
CA ASP A 657 -13.83 0.00 8.27
C ASP A 657 -15.10 0.69 7.73
N ILE A 658 -16.24 -0.02 7.77
CA ILE A 658 -17.49 0.38 7.15
C ILE A 658 -18.58 0.52 8.20
N GLU A 659 -19.16 1.71 8.32
CA GLU A 659 -20.37 1.95 9.11
C GLU A 659 -21.60 1.65 8.27
N TRP A 660 -22.54 0.87 8.82
CA TRP A 660 -23.73 0.44 8.10
C TRP A 660 -25.00 0.47 8.96
N ALA A 661 -26.15 0.52 8.28
CA ALA A 661 -27.47 0.50 8.88
C ALA A 661 -28.45 -0.35 8.07
N LEU A 662 -29.38 -1.01 8.75
CA LEU A 662 -30.51 -1.71 8.17
C LEU A 662 -31.81 -0.96 8.49
N HIS A 663 -32.59 -0.67 7.46
CA HIS A 663 -33.93 -0.10 7.61
C HIS A 663 -34.86 -0.70 6.56
N LYS A 664 -36.03 -1.25 6.97
CA LYS A 664 -37.00 -1.87 6.06
C LYS A 664 -36.36 -2.84 5.06
N ASN A 665 -35.52 -3.76 5.56
CA ASN A 665 -34.77 -4.75 4.76
C ASN A 665 -33.75 -4.20 3.76
N LYS A 666 -33.44 -2.90 3.77
CA LYS A 666 -32.42 -2.27 2.93
C LYS A 666 -31.15 -2.00 3.72
N LEU A 667 -30.01 -2.32 3.12
CA LEU A 667 -28.67 -2.01 3.64
C LEU A 667 -28.27 -0.61 3.20
N TYR A 668 -27.91 0.22 4.17
CA TYR A 668 -27.34 1.55 3.97
C TYR A 668 -25.89 1.55 4.43
N LEU A 669 -24.98 2.04 3.60
CA LEU A 669 -23.61 2.34 4.02
C LEU A 669 -23.53 3.81 4.40
N LEU A 670 -23.06 4.08 5.62
CA LEU A 670 -23.01 5.39 6.24
C LEU A 670 -21.62 6.01 6.17
N GLN A 671 -20.57 5.18 6.07
CA GLN A 671 -19.18 5.60 5.90
C GLN A 671 -18.34 4.39 5.48
N ALA A 672 -17.25 4.62 4.74
CA ALA A 672 -16.16 3.66 4.58
C ALA A 672 -14.81 4.36 4.76
N ARG A 673 -13.90 3.77 5.54
CA ARG A 673 -12.58 4.32 5.86
C ARG A 673 -11.48 3.28 5.68
N PRO A 674 -10.27 3.65 5.27
CA PRO A 674 -9.13 2.73 5.29
C PRO A 674 -8.79 2.27 6.71
N ILE A 675 -8.41 1.00 6.86
CA ILE A 675 -7.81 0.49 8.10
C ILE A 675 -6.29 0.73 8.03
N THR A 676 -5.82 1.78 8.69
CA THR A 676 -4.42 2.26 8.58
C THR A 676 -3.44 1.55 9.51
N THR A 677 -3.93 0.82 10.51
CA THR A 677 -3.11 0.15 11.53
C THR A 677 -2.41 -1.13 11.03
N LEU A 678 -2.73 -1.58 9.81
CA LEU A 678 -2.22 -2.85 9.27
C LEU A 678 -0.73 -2.83 8.92
N HIS A 679 -0.17 -1.64 8.70
CA HIS A 679 1.21 -1.43 8.25
C HIS A 679 1.98 -0.50 9.20
N ASN A 680 1.65 -0.46 10.49
CA ASN A 680 2.40 0.31 11.48
C ASN A 680 3.88 -0.14 11.52
N GLU A 681 4.77 0.78 11.88
CA GLU A 681 6.18 0.44 12.11
C GLU A 681 6.28 -0.55 13.28
N THR A 682 7.10 -1.57 13.08
CA THR A 682 7.39 -2.56 14.12
C THR A 682 8.48 -2.05 15.07
N ASP A 683 8.55 -2.61 16.28
CA ASP A 683 9.63 -2.30 17.21
C ASP A 683 11.01 -2.59 16.59
N PHE A 684 11.12 -3.64 15.78
CA PHE A 684 12.34 -3.95 15.02
C PHE A 684 12.75 -2.78 14.11
N GLU A 685 11.81 -2.24 13.33
CA GLU A 685 12.07 -1.12 12.44
C GLU A 685 12.54 0.12 13.19
N LEU A 686 11.90 0.42 14.33
CA LEU A 686 12.24 1.58 15.16
C LEU A 686 13.64 1.44 15.80
N ILE A 687 14.02 0.24 16.21
CA ILE A 687 15.35 -0.04 16.80
C ILE A 687 16.45 0.05 15.73
N HIS A 688 16.19 -0.48 14.53
CA HIS A 688 17.18 -0.58 13.45
C HIS A 688 17.09 0.58 12.44
N ASP A 689 16.33 1.64 12.73
CA ASP A 689 16.12 2.76 11.82
C ASP A 689 17.44 3.44 11.38
N GLN A 690 18.43 3.42 12.27
CA GLN A 690 19.74 4.06 12.11
C GLN A 690 20.87 3.07 11.80
N ASP A 691 20.52 1.81 11.53
CA ASP A 691 21.52 0.79 11.25
C ASP A 691 22.16 0.97 9.88
N THR A 692 23.38 0.46 9.76
CA THR A 692 24.08 0.36 8.48
C THR A 692 24.06 -1.07 7.99
N PRO A 693 23.92 -1.32 6.68
CA PRO A 693 23.76 -2.66 6.16
C PRO A 693 25.01 -3.52 6.41
N GLN A 694 24.81 -4.74 6.92
CA GLN A 694 25.86 -5.70 7.21
C GLN A 694 26.37 -6.38 5.93
N LYS A 695 27.62 -6.07 5.58
CA LYS A 695 28.20 -6.52 4.32
C LYS A 695 28.69 -7.97 4.31
N THR A 696 28.78 -8.65 5.45
CA THR A 696 29.32 -10.02 5.58
C THR A 696 28.63 -10.73 6.73
N ASP A 697 28.64 -12.06 6.73
CA ASP A 697 28.23 -12.89 7.89
C ASP A 697 29.19 -12.83 9.09
N PHE A 698 30.38 -12.27 8.88
CA PHE A 698 31.36 -12.13 9.94
C PHE A 698 31.00 -10.95 10.85
N GLU A 699 30.28 -11.25 11.93
CA GLU A 699 29.98 -10.29 12.97
C GLU A 699 31.17 -10.06 13.90
N TYR A 700 31.52 -8.79 14.14
CA TYR A 700 32.51 -8.40 15.12
C TYR A 700 31.85 -7.50 16.16
N TRP A 701 31.73 -8.02 17.38
CA TRP A 701 31.17 -7.28 18.51
C TRP A 701 32.24 -6.40 19.13
N THR A 702 31.92 -5.12 19.34
CA THR A 702 32.79 -4.18 20.05
C THR A 702 32.05 -3.61 21.26
N ARG A 703 32.78 -3.41 22.36
CA ARG A 703 32.26 -2.73 23.56
C ARG A 703 32.31 -1.20 23.44
N ALA A 704 32.86 -0.69 22.34
CA ALA A 704 32.95 0.74 22.06
C ALA A 704 31.81 1.15 21.13
N ASN A 705 31.13 2.26 21.43
CA ASN A 705 30.18 2.87 20.50
C ASN A 705 30.97 3.42 19.29
N THR A 706 31.06 2.63 18.23
CA THR A 706 31.81 2.96 17.01
C THR A 706 31.19 4.10 16.22
N GLY A 707 29.88 4.35 16.38
CA GLY A 707 29.20 5.51 15.81
C GLY A 707 29.73 6.86 16.32
N ASN A 708 30.39 6.89 17.48
CA ASN A 708 31.05 8.10 18.01
C ASN A 708 32.58 8.11 17.82
N LEU A 709 33.20 6.96 17.56
CA LEU A 709 34.67 6.79 17.53
C LEU A 709 35.25 6.66 16.12
N LEU A 710 34.48 6.23 15.12
CA LEU A 710 34.91 6.15 13.72
C LEU A 710 34.31 7.30 12.91
N ILE A 711 35.07 8.39 12.81
CA ILE A 711 34.77 9.51 11.92
C ILE A 711 35.06 9.09 10.47
N VAL A 712 34.17 8.30 9.86
CA VAL A 712 33.94 8.33 8.41
C VAL A 712 32.43 8.16 8.17
N ARG A 713 31.80 9.27 7.78
CA ARG A 713 30.36 9.53 7.58
C ARG A 713 29.45 9.22 8.78
N CYS A 714 29.60 10.05 9.80
CA CYS A 714 28.49 10.47 10.65
C CYS A 714 27.86 11.75 10.07
N SER A 715 26.54 11.87 10.06
CA SER A 715 25.87 13.17 10.14
C SER A 715 25.16 13.28 11.47
N TRP A 716 25.79 13.98 12.40
CA TRP A 716 25.19 14.53 13.60
C TRP A 716 24.90 16.00 13.36
N VAL A 717 23.68 16.46 13.63
CA VAL A 717 23.42 17.68 14.44
C VAL A 717 22.05 17.52 15.09
N GLN A 718 22.01 17.36 16.42
CA GLN A 718 20.81 17.58 17.21
C GLN A 718 21.09 18.64 18.30
N LEU A 719 20.24 19.67 18.27
CA LEU A 719 19.73 20.53 19.35
C LEU A 719 20.70 21.38 20.20
N HIS A 720 20.48 22.69 20.12
CA HIS A 720 20.69 23.60 21.24
C HIS A 720 19.51 23.54 22.22
N LEU A 721 19.90 23.66 23.50
CA LEU A 721 19.16 23.69 24.76
C LEU A 721 17.84 24.47 24.75
#